data_AF-A0A1V9Z8U6-F1
#
_entry.id   AF-A0A1V9Z8U6-F1
#
_cell.length_a   1.000
_cell.length_b   1.000
_cell.length_c   1.000
_cell.angle_alpha   90.00
_cell.angle_beta   90.00
_cell.angle_gamma   90.00
#
_symmetry.space_group_name_H-M   'P 1'
#
loop_
_entity.id
_entity.type
_entity.pdbx_description
1 polymer ?
#
loop_
_entity_poly.entity_id
_entity_poly.type
_entity_poly.pdbx_seq_one_letter_code
_entity_poly.pdbx_strand_id
1 'polypeptide(L)'
;MASTKLHRRVLRKTVEQYRPELLPLFVLYHKTETHHQWEMESMADAVKLSTFLHSKMLLSPELNRNSPCYIARRIIQLYIKLKYIATFPPHEIDEYSAIGDQEYDEVRMVHHLLNNATTDTETVYRLASMLGISYHGDAWTEIMNFVRSALPFAEQTETLLVRGSDDRSILDTATHTNKYNTSTIPCAVPQHAWISRASCTSSSVSLDGYTLCEHIRQELLLSSLSINHENIREVFDRKMQSVRRRIADCLGLRTLYDDGAFECIVSPSGTDAELLATSVALARLATVAGVSTGRVTVIVTAGGETGSGSVAASNGKHFSKLAPSGDTVEPGKPLRAFPSAKVQCVQIAARQDDGAVQNADATVRASVVEALSTSPQAAHNVVLLHVVMGSKTGLSCPSLELVDELSAQYTNRLVVVIDACQMRLDKLSLVEYVARGYLILVTGSKFFAGVPFCGGVLIPSLYIDELESKPDLGSVFPAGYSDYFSKYEFPPLGMPNTRARFPPRMNVGLLLRWETALLNMELYASIPSAMVGQICYEYIARSKQMLRTHAHIALLEDADVGAAKPSVAGDGTLLQPLDTIISFHVVDAGTYLSVERLKLVHMFLSKDISSVITETCPLEVALASKKCLVGQPVTLGKLPHGVLRIALGADMVNCIYRGIKTMVELVLEDAIVVRKLQLILSHWEPLCARFVDVPVQHHLPSTPPKPAAANSVWNFAVKTAAKSPALRALLASGHDLFPRMVLYDLDAVDVAFQTLVAPFPPHFEHRFSVSACPLAFFLRRAIENDVGLTCASIVEVQHALRLGCAPHKIVFTSPVKTRREIAYAIDMGVEVNADSFEELEIIKAHAQQRFQSNFPECTPRYAGELPRIGVRVHVCHEADHAWMAGIPLTKDNRAKLVLLFKEHPWLAGLVLATCPGRKGSAGLLHEVADGATQLCDLANEIDAVAGETRIKVLNVGGGLNANYECDDVGTTFATVVEVLHAEAPKIFERNGRTVLTEHGDYISAKVGWTVSEVEYVRHHTSGDGTQPIQTAVIDAGVDVHQRLPDGKYKHRVSVFKANGQLSTAPEMLQSAVCLGEPLQHEWSSRVMTVPLLERGDYVALHDTGATMATMGHGSNGQPAPPVYGYRRHDDALHVVLLKAAESPEQVMQLWG
;
A
#
# COMPACT_ATOMS: atom_id res chain seq x y z
N MET A 1 25.87 -27.35 7.62
CA MET A 1 24.59 -28.00 7.22
C MET A 1 23.50 -27.97 8.29
N ALA A 2 23.79 -28.22 9.58
CA ALA A 2 22.76 -28.17 10.65
C ALA A 2 22.24 -26.74 10.95
N SER A 3 23.14 -25.75 11.04
CA SER A 3 22.79 -24.33 11.29
C SER A 3 21.89 -23.71 10.20
N THR A 4 22.13 -24.05 8.93
CA THR A 4 21.35 -23.54 7.79
C THR A 4 19.94 -24.13 7.71
N LYS A 5 19.77 -25.40 8.13
CA LYS A 5 18.45 -26.02 8.27
C LYS A 5 17.65 -25.37 9.40
N LEU A 6 18.33 -24.97 10.50
CA LEU A 6 17.70 -24.29 11.63
C LEU A 6 17.22 -22.89 11.23
N HIS A 7 18.05 -22.08 10.57
CA HIS A 7 17.66 -20.74 10.09
C HIS A 7 16.44 -20.76 9.15
N ARG A 8 16.44 -21.66 8.15
CA ARG A 8 15.28 -21.81 7.25
C ARG A 8 14.00 -22.20 8.01
N ARG A 9 14.11 -23.04 9.04
CA ARG A 9 12.97 -23.46 9.86
C ARG A 9 12.46 -22.31 10.72
N VAL A 10 13.35 -21.45 11.23
CA VAL A 10 12.99 -20.26 12.00
C VAL A 10 12.28 -19.24 11.11
N LEU A 11 12.87 -18.88 9.96
CA LEU A 11 12.24 -17.98 8.99
C LEU A 11 10.87 -18.49 8.53
N ARG A 12 10.76 -19.78 8.20
CA ARG A 12 9.48 -20.35 7.78
C ARG A 12 8.41 -20.19 8.87
N LYS A 13 8.76 -20.39 10.14
CA LYS A 13 7.85 -20.19 11.27
C LYS A 13 7.44 -18.73 11.46
N THR A 14 8.36 -17.78 11.31
CA THR A 14 8.04 -16.35 11.42
C THR A 14 7.16 -15.90 10.24
N VAL A 15 7.38 -16.42 9.04
CA VAL A 15 6.47 -16.22 7.89
C VAL A 15 5.09 -16.82 8.15
N GLU A 16 5.03 -18.08 8.62
CA GLU A 16 3.76 -18.72 9.00
C GLU A 16 2.97 -17.89 10.02
N GLN A 17 3.67 -17.18 10.91
CA GLN A 17 3.06 -16.36 11.95
C GLN A 17 2.62 -14.97 11.48
N TYR A 18 3.45 -14.27 10.70
CA TYR A 18 3.27 -12.84 10.42
C TYR A 18 2.92 -12.52 8.97
N ARG A 19 3.35 -13.34 8.01
CA ARG A 19 3.16 -13.12 6.56
C ARG A 19 2.79 -14.42 5.83
N PRO A 20 1.73 -15.13 6.26
CA PRO A 20 1.38 -16.46 5.76
C PRO A 20 1.10 -16.49 4.24
N GLU A 21 0.75 -15.36 3.64
CA GLU A 21 0.61 -15.15 2.19
C GLU A 21 1.90 -15.43 1.41
N LEU A 22 3.08 -15.27 2.02
CA LEU A 22 4.36 -15.60 1.37
C LEU A 22 4.71 -17.09 1.45
N LEU A 23 4.01 -17.87 2.27
CA LEU A 23 4.37 -19.27 2.53
C LEU A 23 4.38 -20.18 1.29
N PRO A 24 3.43 -20.07 0.33
CA PRO A 24 3.47 -20.88 -0.89
C PRO A 24 4.74 -20.64 -1.74
N LEU A 25 5.30 -19.44 -1.66
CA LEU A 25 6.49 -19.05 -2.41
C LEU A 25 7.78 -19.68 -1.86
N PHE A 26 7.76 -20.25 -0.64
CA PHE A 26 8.94 -20.86 -0.01
C PHE A 26 9.47 -22.10 -0.72
N VAL A 27 8.70 -22.68 -1.65
CA VAL A 27 9.20 -23.74 -2.56
C VAL A 27 10.41 -23.24 -3.35
N LEU A 28 10.46 -21.94 -3.65
CA LEU A 28 11.54 -21.26 -4.39
C LEU A 28 12.75 -20.89 -3.52
N TYR A 29 12.66 -21.10 -2.20
CA TYR A 29 13.71 -20.73 -1.25
C TYR A 29 14.71 -21.89 -1.03
N HIS A 30 15.95 -21.75 -1.51
CA HIS A 30 16.99 -22.78 -1.45
C HIS A 30 18.03 -22.58 -0.33
N LYS A 31 18.70 -23.68 0.06
CA LYS A 31 19.48 -23.81 1.32
C LYS A 31 20.76 -22.96 1.41
N THR A 32 21.24 -22.35 0.34
CA THR A 32 22.56 -21.68 0.31
C THR A 32 22.48 -20.16 0.36
N GLU A 33 21.28 -19.59 0.49
CA GLU A 33 21.06 -18.17 0.24
C GLU A 33 20.77 -17.41 1.55
N THR A 34 21.62 -16.41 1.80
CA THR A 34 21.53 -15.33 2.80
C THR A 34 21.96 -15.63 4.25
N HIS A 35 22.85 -14.78 4.78
CA HIS A 35 23.17 -14.62 6.21
C HIS A 35 22.22 -13.62 6.91
N HIS A 36 21.20 -13.13 6.20
CA HIS A 36 20.25 -12.12 6.70
C HIS A 36 19.36 -12.72 7.80
N GLN A 37 19.26 -12.01 8.94
CA GLN A 37 18.27 -12.32 9.96
C GLN A 37 16.97 -11.63 9.58
N TRP A 38 15.91 -12.41 9.40
CA TRP A 38 14.62 -11.92 8.90
C TRP A 38 13.66 -11.64 10.04
N GLU A 39 13.19 -10.40 10.14
CA GLU A 39 12.19 -9.94 11.09
C GLU A 39 10.85 -9.71 10.38
N MET A 40 10.03 -10.77 10.28
CA MET A 40 8.80 -10.74 9.46
C MET A 40 7.67 -9.85 10.00
N GLU A 41 7.83 -9.31 11.21
CA GLU A 41 6.96 -8.26 11.74
C GLU A 41 7.19 -6.93 11.01
N SER A 42 8.43 -6.67 10.56
CA SER A 42 8.78 -5.48 9.80
C SER A 42 8.28 -5.56 8.37
N MET A 43 7.55 -4.52 7.94
CA MET A 43 7.16 -4.34 6.53
C MET A 43 8.37 -4.42 5.59
N ALA A 44 9.52 -3.85 5.97
CA ALA A 44 10.71 -3.81 5.11
C ALA A 44 11.24 -5.21 4.79
N ASP A 45 11.37 -6.06 5.81
CA ASP A 45 11.83 -7.43 5.63
C ASP A 45 10.78 -8.29 4.92
N ALA A 46 9.49 -8.06 5.16
CA ALA A 46 8.43 -8.68 4.39
C ALA A 46 8.49 -8.33 2.90
N VAL A 47 8.65 -7.04 2.57
CA VAL A 47 8.77 -6.56 1.18
C VAL A 47 10.03 -7.10 0.51
N LYS A 48 11.17 -7.11 1.22
CA LYS A 48 12.43 -7.71 0.73
C LYS A 48 12.27 -9.19 0.44
N LEU A 49 11.67 -9.96 1.36
CA LEU A 49 11.46 -11.39 1.19
C LEU A 49 10.52 -11.66 0.02
N SER A 50 9.40 -10.95 -0.06
CA SER A 50 8.44 -11.07 -1.17
C SER A 50 9.12 -10.78 -2.51
N THR A 51 9.87 -9.68 -2.60
CA THR A 51 10.62 -9.29 -3.81
C THR A 51 11.65 -10.36 -4.20
N PHE A 52 12.35 -10.91 -3.21
CA PHE A 52 13.34 -11.97 -3.41
C PHE A 52 12.69 -13.25 -3.94
N LEU A 53 11.61 -13.73 -3.33
CA LEU A 53 10.93 -14.95 -3.74
C LEU A 53 10.36 -14.82 -5.17
N HIS A 54 9.74 -13.70 -5.51
CA HIS A 54 9.26 -13.43 -6.85
C HIS A 54 10.40 -13.27 -7.87
N SER A 55 11.56 -12.73 -7.46
CA SER A 55 12.74 -12.65 -8.33
C SER A 55 13.22 -14.03 -8.79
N LYS A 56 13.18 -15.03 -7.90
CA LYS A 56 13.61 -16.41 -8.20
C LYS A 56 12.68 -17.08 -9.20
N MET A 57 11.41 -16.70 -9.20
CA MET A 57 10.45 -17.16 -10.19
C MET A 57 10.61 -16.45 -11.53
N LEU A 58 10.62 -15.11 -11.52
CA LEU A 58 10.56 -14.30 -12.75
C LEU A 58 11.90 -14.17 -13.46
N LEU A 59 13.01 -14.15 -12.72
CA LEU A 59 14.35 -13.80 -13.22
C LEU A 59 15.35 -14.98 -13.20
N SER A 60 14.86 -16.22 -13.09
CA SER A 60 15.64 -17.46 -13.28
C SER A 60 16.19 -17.55 -14.73
N PRO A 61 17.33 -18.21 -14.99
CA PRO A 61 18.42 -17.64 -15.78
C PRO A 61 18.10 -17.59 -17.28
N GLU A 62 17.42 -16.54 -17.71
CA GLU A 62 17.52 -16.08 -19.10
C GLU A 62 18.91 -15.49 -19.31
N LEU A 63 19.65 -16.05 -20.27
CA LEU A 63 21.01 -15.64 -20.59
C LEU A 63 21.05 -14.24 -21.25
N ASN A 64 19.94 -13.77 -21.82
CA ASN A 64 19.86 -12.49 -22.53
C ASN A 64 19.02 -11.45 -21.77
N ARG A 65 19.69 -10.62 -20.96
CA ARG A 65 19.10 -9.53 -20.17
C ARG A 65 18.57 -8.36 -21.00
N ASN A 66 18.87 -8.33 -22.30
CA ASN A 66 18.40 -7.31 -23.24
C ASN A 66 17.21 -7.79 -24.07
N SER A 67 16.72 -9.01 -23.84
CA SER A 67 15.51 -9.49 -24.51
C SER A 67 14.28 -8.68 -24.05
N PRO A 68 13.31 -8.42 -24.95
CA PRO A 68 12.04 -7.76 -24.59
C PRO A 68 11.32 -8.45 -23.43
N CYS A 69 11.37 -9.77 -23.39
CA CYS A 69 10.80 -10.61 -22.34
C CYS A 69 11.46 -10.36 -20.97
N TYR A 70 12.79 -10.34 -20.89
CA TYR A 70 13.50 -10.08 -19.64
C TYR A 70 13.22 -8.66 -19.10
N ILE A 71 13.18 -7.66 -19.98
CA ILE A 71 12.87 -6.28 -19.61
C ILE A 71 11.43 -6.19 -19.08
N ALA A 72 10.47 -6.84 -19.76
CA ALA A 72 9.09 -6.94 -19.29
C ALA A 72 9.00 -7.60 -17.90
N ARG A 73 9.75 -8.68 -17.65
CA ARG A 73 9.80 -9.34 -16.33
C ARG A 73 10.28 -8.42 -15.22
N ARG A 74 11.24 -7.53 -15.48
CA ARG A 74 11.69 -6.52 -14.51
C ARG A 74 10.62 -5.49 -14.20
N ILE A 75 9.92 -4.99 -15.22
CA ILE A 75 8.80 -4.06 -15.05
C ILE A 75 7.70 -4.70 -14.21
N ILE A 76 7.36 -5.96 -14.53
CA ILE A 76 6.37 -6.73 -13.79
C ILE A 76 6.83 -6.96 -12.35
N GLN A 77 8.08 -7.35 -12.10
CA GLN A 77 8.60 -7.55 -10.75
C GLN A 77 8.48 -6.27 -9.89
N LEU A 78 8.81 -5.11 -10.44
CA LEU A 78 8.62 -3.83 -9.75
C LEU A 78 7.14 -3.59 -9.45
N TYR A 79 6.25 -3.85 -10.42
CA TYR A 79 4.81 -3.75 -10.19
C TYR A 79 4.32 -4.68 -9.07
N ILE A 80 4.79 -5.93 -9.01
CA ILE A 80 4.48 -6.86 -7.92
C ILE A 80 4.94 -6.24 -6.58
N LYS A 81 6.19 -5.75 -6.50
CA LYS A 81 6.73 -5.14 -5.28
C LYS A 81 5.85 -3.99 -4.80
N LEU A 82 5.51 -3.06 -5.69
CA LEU A 82 4.69 -1.88 -5.35
C LEU A 82 3.27 -2.29 -4.92
N LYS A 83 2.67 -3.27 -5.59
CA LYS A 83 1.35 -3.77 -5.22
C LYS A 83 1.35 -4.49 -3.87
N TYR A 84 2.46 -5.13 -3.50
CA TYR A 84 2.61 -5.72 -2.17
C TYR A 84 2.71 -4.65 -1.09
N ILE A 85 3.51 -3.59 -1.32
CA ILE A 85 3.61 -2.43 -0.42
C ILE A 85 2.21 -1.81 -0.19
N ALA A 86 1.37 -1.75 -1.22
CA ALA A 86 0.02 -1.21 -1.13
C ALA A 86 -0.96 -2.04 -0.25
N THR A 87 -0.57 -3.25 0.18
CA THR A 87 -1.40 -4.08 1.08
C THR A 87 -1.23 -3.75 2.57
N PHE A 88 -0.19 -2.98 2.91
CA PHE A 88 0.13 -2.62 4.29
C PHE A 88 -0.74 -1.46 4.78
N PRO A 89 -0.94 -1.32 6.11
CA PRO A 89 -1.59 -0.15 6.69
C PRO A 89 -0.90 1.16 6.30
N PRO A 90 -1.62 2.28 6.13
CA PRO A 90 -1.03 3.56 5.75
C PRO A 90 0.13 4.00 6.66
N HIS A 91 0.01 3.80 7.97
CA HIS A 91 1.08 4.15 8.91
C HIS A 91 2.36 3.30 8.71
N GLU A 92 2.23 2.00 8.41
CA GLU A 92 3.39 1.16 8.08
C GLU A 92 4.00 1.56 6.73
N ILE A 93 3.18 1.97 5.76
CA ILE A 93 3.65 2.49 4.47
C ILE A 93 4.44 3.79 4.68
N ASP A 94 3.95 4.69 5.54
CA ASP A 94 4.62 5.93 5.90
C ASP A 94 5.96 5.64 6.60
N GLU A 95 5.99 4.68 7.53
CA GLU A 95 7.21 4.20 8.19
C GLU A 95 8.19 3.57 7.18
N TYR A 96 7.71 2.76 6.24
CA TYR A 96 8.51 2.17 5.17
C TYR A 96 9.11 3.25 4.27
N SER A 97 8.33 4.29 3.91
CA SER A 97 8.80 5.43 3.13
C SER A 97 9.94 6.20 3.82
N ALA A 98 10.02 6.12 5.15
CA ALA A 98 11.03 6.79 5.95
C ALA A 98 12.35 6.00 6.06
N ILE A 99 12.43 4.78 5.51
CA ILE A 99 13.62 3.91 5.56
C ILE A 99 14.71 4.35 4.58
N GLY A 100 14.32 4.82 3.39
CA GLY A 100 15.25 5.05 2.28
C GLY A 100 14.62 5.69 1.06
N ASP A 101 15.46 6.18 0.15
CA ASP A 101 15.03 6.87 -1.07
C ASP A 101 14.25 5.98 -2.00
N GLN A 102 14.74 4.76 -2.12
CA GLN A 102 14.11 3.75 -2.93
C GLN A 102 12.73 3.44 -2.37
N GLU A 103 12.62 3.25 -1.05
CA GLU A 103 11.36 3.02 -0.37
C GLU A 103 10.41 4.23 -0.51
N TYR A 104 10.92 5.47 -0.43
CA TYR A 104 10.13 6.67 -0.65
C TYR A 104 9.59 6.77 -2.09
N ASP A 105 10.43 6.56 -3.10
CA ASP A 105 10.02 6.54 -4.51
C ASP A 105 9.02 5.42 -4.80
N GLU A 106 9.22 4.26 -4.18
CA GLU A 106 8.27 3.15 -4.21
C GLU A 106 6.92 3.55 -3.60
N VAL A 107 6.92 4.18 -2.42
CA VAL A 107 5.70 4.66 -1.77
C VAL A 107 5.01 5.77 -2.58
N ARG A 108 5.75 6.69 -3.19
CA ARG A 108 5.20 7.69 -4.11
C ARG A 108 4.51 7.02 -5.30
N MET A 109 5.13 5.99 -5.87
CA MET A 109 4.52 5.22 -6.95
C MET A 109 3.32 4.42 -6.46
N VAL A 110 3.33 3.89 -5.23
CA VAL A 110 2.17 3.25 -4.60
C VAL A 110 1.02 4.23 -4.44
N HIS A 111 1.25 5.42 -3.91
CA HIS A 111 0.23 6.46 -3.83
C HIS A 111 -0.30 6.84 -5.22
N HIS A 112 0.57 6.90 -6.23
CA HIS A 112 0.14 7.12 -7.61
C HIS A 112 -0.79 5.99 -8.10
N LEU A 113 -0.43 4.73 -7.86
CA LEU A 113 -1.21 3.55 -8.22
C LEU A 113 -2.55 3.45 -7.47
N LEU A 114 -2.62 3.99 -6.25
CA LEU A 114 -3.82 3.95 -5.41
C LEU A 114 -4.79 5.11 -5.70
N ASN A 115 -4.26 6.31 -5.97
CA ASN A 115 -5.06 7.54 -5.96
C ASN A 115 -5.37 8.11 -7.35
N ASN A 116 -4.65 7.69 -8.41
CA ASN A 116 -4.88 8.21 -9.75
C ASN A 116 -5.54 7.16 -10.64
N ALA A 117 -6.64 7.54 -11.30
CA ALA A 117 -7.22 6.77 -12.39
C ALA A 117 -6.35 6.92 -13.66
N THR A 118 -5.16 6.32 -13.66
CA THR A 118 -4.27 6.31 -14.84
C THR A 118 -4.49 5.08 -15.69
N THR A 119 -4.17 5.18 -16.97
CA THR A 119 -4.20 4.02 -17.86
C THR A 119 -3.04 3.09 -17.54
N ASP A 120 -3.22 1.77 -17.75
CA ASP A 120 -2.13 0.78 -17.65
C ASP A 120 -0.88 1.21 -18.43
N THR A 121 -1.09 1.92 -19.54
CA THR A 121 0.01 2.39 -20.39
C THR A 121 0.86 3.46 -19.69
N GLU A 122 0.24 4.47 -19.08
CA GLU A 122 0.97 5.50 -18.32
C GLU A 122 1.72 4.88 -17.12
N THR A 123 1.07 3.96 -16.42
CA THR A 123 1.68 3.21 -15.33
C THR A 123 2.95 2.50 -15.79
N VAL A 124 2.91 1.81 -16.93
CA VAL A 124 4.07 1.10 -17.47
C VAL A 124 5.22 2.04 -17.86
N TYR A 125 4.92 3.20 -18.44
CA TYR A 125 5.96 4.20 -18.72
C TYR A 125 6.64 4.70 -17.44
N ARG A 126 5.87 4.94 -16.37
CA ARG A 126 6.42 5.35 -15.07
C ARG A 126 7.29 4.26 -14.45
N LEU A 127 6.85 3.01 -14.49
CA LEU A 127 7.63 1.86 -14.01
C LEU A 127 8.92 1.68 -14.81
N ALA A 128 8.85 1.81 -16.13
CA ALA A 128 10.03 1.75 -16.99
C ALA A 128 11.01 2.88 -16.68
N SER A 129 10.51 4.09 -16.45
CA SER A 129 11.33 5.24 -16.03
C SER A 129 11.99 4.99 -14.67
N MET A 130 11.26 4.45 -13.67
CA MET A 130 11.84 4.08 -12.37
C MET A 130 12.95 3.02 -12.49
N LEU A 131 12.88 2.14 -13.49
CA LEU A 131 13.87 1.10 -13.75
C LEU A 131 15.01 1.55 -14.69
N GLY A 132 14.99 2.79 -15.17
CA GLY A 132 15.95 3.30 -16.15
C GLY A 132 15.84 2.64 -17.54
N ILE A 133 14.66 2.12 -17.91
CA ILE A 133 14.42 1.45 -19.18
C ILE A 133 14.01 2.48 -20.24
N SER A 134 14.79 2.57 -21.32
CA SER A 134 14.43 3.41 -22.49
C SER A 134 13.22 2.83 -23.23
N TYR A 135 12.25 3.68 -23.52
CA TYR A 135 10.99 3.33 -24.19
C TYR A 135 10.84 3.94 -25.60
N HIS A 136 11.95 4.42 -26.18
CA HIS A 136 11.98 5.02 -27.52
C HIS A 136 12.57 4.11 -28.61
N GLY A 137 12.95 2.86 -28.29
CA GLY A 137 13.57 1.92 -29.23
C GLY A 137 12.60 0.90 -29.85
N ASP A 138 13.04 0.24 -30.92
CA ASP A 138 12.23 -0.71 -31.71
C ASP A 138 11.64 -1.88 -30.89
N ALA A 139 12.35 -2.29 -29.83
CA ALA A 139 11.92 -3.36 -28.92
C ALA A 139 10.78 -2.97 -27.96
N TRP A 140 10.49 -1.67 -27.80
CA TRP A 140 9.51 -1.19 -26.80
C TRP A 140 8.10 -1.72 -27.05
N THR A 141 7.69 -1.84 -28.32
CA THR A 141 6.38 -2.39 -28.68
C THR A 141 6.22 -3.83 -28.19
N GLU A 142 7.28 -4.64 -28.32
CA GLU A 142 7.28 -6.03 -27.87
C GLU A 142 7.31 -6.13 -26.34
N ILE A 143 8.11 -5.28 -25.67
CA ILE A 143 8.12 -5.15 -24.20
C ILE A 143 6.71 -4.80 -23.70
N MET A 144 6.06 -3.80 -24.29
CA MET A 144 4.70 -3.39 -23.95
C MET A 144 3.68 -4.52 -24.12
N ASN A 145 3.83 -5.35 -25.16
CA ASN A 145 2.96 -6.49 -25.39
C ASN A 145 3.11 -7.55 -24.27
N PHE A 146 4.33 -7.87 -23.87
CA PHE A 146 4.59 -8.76 -22.73
C PHE A 146 4.04 -8.18 -21.42
N VAL A 147 4.34 -6.91 -21.13
CA VAL A 147 3.88 -6.25 -19.90
C VAL A 147 2.35 -6.20 -19.83
N ARG A 148 1.67 -5.76 -20.90
CA ARG A 148 0.19 -5.74 -20.96
C ARG A 148 -0.43 -7.13 -20.83
N SER A 149 0.25 -8.15 -21.33
CA SER A 149 -0.20 -9.55 -21.19
C SER A 149 -0.07 -10.04 -19.74
N ALA A 150 0.94 -9.56 -19.01
CA ALA A 150 1.29 -10.01 -17.67
C ALA A 150 0.62 -9.23 -16.52
N LEU A 151 0.35 -7.94 -16.72
CA LEU A 151 -0.24 -7.05 -15.69
C LEU A 151 -1.49 -7.63 -15.00
N PRO A 152 -2.45 -8.28 -15.68
CA PRO A 152 -3.63 -8.85 -15.03
C PRO A 152 -3.34 -9.91 -13.96
N PHE A 153 -2.14 -10.51 -13.97
CA PHE A 153 -1.72 -11.58 -13.06
C PHE A 153 -0.65 -11.14 -12.05
N ALA A 154 -0.18 -9.90 -12.16
CA ALA A 154 1.00 -9.41 -11.44
C ALA A 154 0.71 -9.01 -9.98
N GLU A 155 -0.53 -8.61 -9.64
CA GLU A 155 -0.93 -8.39 -8.24
C GLU A 155 -0.86 -9.69 -7.43
N GLN A 156 -0.77 -9.58 -6.11
CA GLN A 156 -0.69 -10.73 -5.19
C GLN A 156 -1.99 -11.52 -5.17
N THR A 157 -1.91 -12.81 -4.79
CA THR A 157 -3.07 -13.71 -4.77
C THR A 157 -4.19 -13.21 -3.86
N GLU A 158 -3.87 -12.72 -2.65
CA GLU A 158 -4.84 -12.15 -1.71
C GLU A 158 -5.58 -10.94 -2.28
N THR A 159 -4.89 -10.12 -3.08
CA THR A 159 -5.45 -8.94 -3.75
C THR A 159 -6.29 -9.35 -4.95
N LEU A 160 -5.80 -10.28 -5.80
CA LEU A 160 -6.54 -10.79 -6.95
C LEU A 160 -7.84 -11.49 -6.53
N LEU A 161 -7.84 -12.20 -5.40
CA LEU A 161 -9.05 -12.82 -4.83
C LEU A 161 -10.13 -11.79 -4.47
N VAL A 162 -9.80 -10.51 -4.31
CA VAL A 162 -10.75 -9.39 -4.15
C VAL A 162 -11.16 -8.79 -5.50
N ARG A 163 -10.26 -8.74 -6.49
CA ARG A 163 -10.55 -8.15 -7.80
C ARG A 163 -11.71 -8.83 -8.54
N GLY A 164 -12.43 -8.05 -9.34
CA GLY A 164 -13.56 -8.56 -10.10
C GLY A 164 -14.73 -9.03 -9.24
N SER A 165 -14.86 -8.45 -8.04
CA SER A 165 -16.00 -8.58 -7.13
C SER A 165 -16.46 -7.18 -6.69
N ASP A 166 -17.33 -7.08 -5.68
CA ASP A 166 -17.89 -5.81 -5.23
C ASP A 166 -17.28 -5.28 -3.92
N ASP A 167 -17.82 -4.17 -3.42
CA ASP A 167 -17.31 -3.47 -2.24
C ASP A 167 -17.38 -4.28 -0.93
N ARG A 168 -18.07 -5.43 -0.91
CA ARG A 168 -18.18 -6.31 0.26
C ARG A 168 -16.99 -7.26 0.39
N SER A 169 -16.21 -7.47 -0.67
CA SER A 169 -14.98 -8.28 -0.62
C SER A 169 -13.74 -7.51 -0.19
N ILE A 170 -13.78 -6.18 -0.29
CA ILE A 170 -12.63 -5.32 0.04
C ILE A 170 -12.20 -5.60 1.48
N LEU A 171 -10.91 -5.88 1.66
CA LEU A 171 -10.32 -6.05 2.98
C LEU A 171 -10.07 -4.69 3.61
N ASP A 172 -10.41 -4.57 4.89
CA ASP A 172 -9.93 -3.51 5.75
C ASP A 172 -8.42 -3.67 5.98
N THR A 173 -7.65 -2.60 5.84
CA THR A 173 -6.18 -2.65 5.86
C THR A 173 -5.60 -2.94 7.24
N ALA A 174 -6.34 -2.65 8.32
CA ALA A 174 -5.88 -2.91 9.69
C ALA A 174 -6.22 -4.33 10.16
N THR A 175 -7.41 -4.82 9.83
CA THR A 175 -7.89 -6.14 10.27
C THR A 175 -7.62 -7.25 9.26
N HIS A 176 -7.31 -6.90 8.01
CA HIS A 176 -7.21 -7.81 6.87
C HIS A 176 -8.46 -8.68 6.67
N THR A 177 -9.64 -8.14 7.02
CA THR A 177 -10.93 -8.81 6.85
C THR A 177 -11.92 -7.95 6.08
N ASN A 178 -12.85 -8.59 5.38
CA ASN A 178 -13.90 -7.91 4.62
C ASN A 178 -15.15 -7.63 5.47
N LYS A 179 -16.24 -7.13 4.86
CA LYS A 179 -17.51 -6.84 5.56
C LYS A 179 -18.21 -8.06 6.17
N TYR A 180 -17.75 -9.26 5.85
CA TYR A 180 -18.19 -10.52 6.46
C TYR A 180 -17.26 -10.99 7.61
N ASN A 181 -16.24 -10.20 7.95
CA ASN A 181 -15.13 -10.54 8.82
C ASN A 181 -14.33 -11.77 8.33
N THR A 182 -14.32 -12.01 7.01
CA THR A 182 -13.54 -13.07 6.35
C THR A 182 -12.31 -12.51 5.64
N SER A 183 -11.28 -13.33 5.42
CA SER A 183 -10.01 -12.90 4.83
C SER A 183 -9.63 -13.72 3.59
N THR A 184 -8.97 -13.06 2.64
CA THR A 184 -8.26 -13.70 1.51
C THR A 184 -6.79 -13.98 1.83
N ILE A 185 -6.35 -13.71 3.06
CA ILE A 185 -5.04 -14.09 3.60
C ILE A 185 -5.24 -15.35 4.47
N PRO A 186 -4.49 -16.44 4.23
CA PRO A 186 -4.67 -17.69 4.97
C PRO A 186 -4.13 -17.57 6.40
N CYS A 187 -4.71 -18.32 7.36
CA CYS A 187 -4.10 -18.51 8.67
C CYS A 187 -3.25 -19.80 8.67
N ALA A 188 -1.95 -19.69 8.97
CA ALA A 188 -1.04 -20.84 9.02
C ALA A 188 -0.72 -21.33 10.45
N VAL A 189 -1.08 -20.58 11.50
CA VAL A 189 -0.84 -20.95 12.90
C VAL A 189 -2.07 -21.66 13.49
N PRO A 190 -2.01 -22.98 13.80
CA PRO A 190 -3.17 -23.74 14.27
C PRO A 190 -3.85 -23.18 15.53
N GLN A 191 -3.07 -22.57 16.43
CA GLN A 191 -3.60 -21.97 17.66
C GLN A 191 -4.43 -20.70 17.40
N HIS A 192 -4.13 -20.00 16.30
CA HIS A 192 -4.84 -18.81 15.83
C HIS A 192 -5.81 -19.11 14.68
N ALA A 193 -5.93 -20.40 14.30
CA ALA A 193 -6.83 -20.83 13.26
C ALA A 193 -8.27 -20.50 13.63
N TRP A 194 -9.04 -20.12 12.61
CA TRP A 194 -10.38 -19.65 12.81
C TRP A 194 -11.32 -20.83 13.04
N ILE A 195 -12.22 -20.69 14.00
CA ILE A 195 -13.35 -21.62 14.12
C ILE A 195 -14.41 -21.14 13.13
N SER A 196 -14.39 -21.75 11.94
CA SER A 196 -15.26 -21.35 10.82
C SER A 196 -16.60 -22.07 10.87
N ARG A 197 -17.68 -21.32 11.11
CA ARG A 197 -19.10 -21.77 11.05
C ARG A 197 -19.97 -20.83 10.22
N ALA A 198 -19.35 -20.04 9.36
CA ALA A 198 -19.99 -19.00 8.55
C ALA A 198 -20.30 -19.43 7.09
N SER A 199 -20.18 -20.72 6.75
CA SER A 199 -20.41 -21.26 5.39
C SER A 199 -21.84 -21.06 4.84
N CYS A 200 -22.76 -20.46 5.60
CA CYS A 200 -24.05 -19.97 5.12
C CYS A 200 -24.02 -18.49 4.64
N THR A 201 -22.86 -17.83 4.73
CA THR A 201 -22.62 -16.42 4.39
C THR A 201 -21.31 -16.23 3.62
N SER A 202 -20.16 -16.58 4.19
CA SER A 202 -18.82 -16.34 3.64
C SER A 202 -17.80 -17.24 4.31
N SER A 203 -16.69 -17.54 3.62
CA SER A 203 -15.57 -18.34 4.15
C SER A 203 -14.25 -17.66 3.86
N SER A 204 -13.29 -17.81 4.77
CA SER A 204 -11.91 -17.38 4.53
C SER A 204 -11.15 -18.42 3.74
N VAL A 205 -10.13 -17.96 3.02
CA VAL A 205 -9.28 -18.87 2.26
C VAL A 205 -8.48 -19.79 3.20
N SER A 206 -8.42 -21.08 2.87
CA SER A 206 -7.52 -22.02 3.55
C SER A 206 -6.11 -21.88 2.98
N LEU A 207 -5.08 -22.32 3.72
CA LEU A 207 -3.71 -22.31 3.21
C LEU A 207 -3.55 -23.16 1.93
N ASP A 208 -4.23 -24.31 1.85
CA ASP A 208 -4.22 -25.17 0.67
C ASP A 208 -4.88 -24.48 -0.53
N GLY A 209 -6.04 -23.84 -0.33
CA GLY A 209 -6.73 -23.07 -1.36
C GLY A 209 -5.90 -21.89 -1.85
N TYR A 210 -5.26 -21.16 -0.93
CA TYR A 210 -4.38 -20.05 -1.27
C TYR A 210 -3.14 -20.52 -2.05
N THR A 211 -2.54 -21.65 -1.64
CA THR A 211 -1.39 -22.25 -2.34
C THR A 211 -1.75 -22.65 -3.77
N LEU A 212 -2.93 -23.24 -3.97
CA LEU A 212 -3.44 -23.56 -5.32
C LEU A 212 -3.61 -22.29 -6.16
N CYS A 213 -4.23 -21.25 -5.60
CA CYS A 213 -4.42 -19.98 -6.30
C CYS A 213 -3.10 -19.34 -6.69
N GLU A 214 -2.11 -19.34 -5.79
CA GLU A 214 -0.79 -18.82 -6.05
C GLU A 214 -0.11 -19.59 -7.19
N HIS A 215 -0.22 -20.92 -7.22
CA HIS A 215 0.32 -21.72 -8.32
C HIS A 215 -0.32 -21.36 -9.67
N ILE A 216 -1.65 -21.23 -9.73
CA ILE A 216 -2.38 -20.86 -10.96
C ILE A 216 -2.01 -19.44 -11.41
N ARG A 217 -1.89 -18.50 -10.47
CA ARG A 217 -1.46 -17.13 -10.74
C ARG A 217 -0.06 -17.11 -11.36
N GLN A 218 0.88 -17.86 -10.77
CA GLN A 218 2.25 -17.96 -11.28
C GLN A 218 2.32 -18.59 -12.67
N GLU A 219 1.54 -19.64 -12.91
CA GLU A 219 1.44 -20.28 -14.22
C GLU A 219 0.98 -19.27 -15.28
N LEU A 220 -0.11 -18.54 -15.03
CA LEU A 220 -0.62 -17.51 -15.94
C LEU A 220 0.37 -16.37 -16.16
N LEU A 221 1.02 -15.92 -15.08
CA LEU A 221 2.02 -14.87 -15.14
C LEU A 221 3.22 -15.29 -15.99
N LEU A 222 3.75 -16.50 -15.78
CA LEU A 222 4.88 -17.01 -16.56
C LEU A 222 4.49 -17.29 -18.02
N SER A 223 3.31 -17.84 -18.28
CA SER A 223 2.79 -18.03 -19.65
C SER A 223 2.66 -16.70 -20.39
N SER A 224 2.22 -15.64 -19.71
CA SER A 224 2.09 -14.30 -20.30
C SER A 224 3.44 -13.65 -20.66
N LEU A 225 4.53 -14.13 -20.06
CA LEU A 225 5.91 -13.68 -20.24
C LEU A 225 6.74 -14.74 -21.00
N SER A 226 6.09 -15.65 -21.72
CA SER A 226 6.74 -16.71 -22.50
C SER A 226 6.94 -16.31 -23.97
N ILE A 227 8.10 -16.67 -24.54
CA ILE A 227 8.43 -16.42 -25.95
C ILE A 227 7.66 -17.38 -26.88
N ASN A 228 7.07 -18.46 -26.36
CA ASN A 228 6.40 -19.51 -27.15
C ASN A 228 5.05 -19.09 -27.78
N HIS A 229 4.76 -17.79 -27.90
CA HIS A 229 3.62 -17.19 -28.63
C HIS A 229 2.21 -17.69 -28.29
N GLU A 230 2.03 -18.50 -27.23
CA GLU A 230 0.68 -18.92 -26.86
C GLU A 230 -0.11 -17.71 -26.33
N ASN A 231 -1.25 -17.43 -26.95
CA ASN A 231 -2.06 -16.27 -26.62
C ASN A 231 -2.63 -16.43 -25.20
N ILE A 232 -2.16 -15.60 -24.26
CA ILE A 232 -2.56 -15.68 -22.85
C ILE A 232 -4.08 -15.62 -22.65
N ARG A 233 -4.81 -14.95 -23.56
CA ARG A 233 -6.27 -14.89 -23.53
C ARG A 233 -6.91 -16.25 -23.80
N GLU A 234 -6.31 -17.06 -24.66
CA GLU A 234 -6.76 -18.43 -24.93
C GLU A 234 -6.42 -19.36 -23.78
N VAL A 235 -5.24 -19.21 -23.17
CA VAL A 235 -4.85 -19.94 -21.95
C VAL A 235 -5.87 -19.67 -20.83
N PHE A 236 -6.21 -18.40 -20.60
CA PHE A 236 -7.20 -17.99 -19.61
C PHE A 236 -8.59 -18.56 -19.92
N ASP A 237 -9.04 -18.48 -21.18
CA ASP A 237 -10.35 -19.02 -21.60
C ASP A 237 -10.42 -20.54 -21.41
N ARG A 238 -9.33 -21.28 -21.67
CA ARG A 238 -9.25 -22.73 -21.37
C ARG A 238 -9.33 -23.03 -19.88
N LYS A 239 -8.72 -22.21 -19.01
CA LYS A 239 -8.87 -22.36 -17.55
C LYS A 239 -10.30 -22.11 -17.10
N MET A 240 -10.95 -21.06 -17.61
CA MET A 240 -12.36 -20.80 -17.34
C MET A 240 -13.26 -21.94 -17.84
N GLN A 241 -12.97 -22.51 -19.02
CA GLN A 241 -13.67 -23.69 -19.53
C GLN A 241 -13.44 -24.93 -18.66
N SER A 242 -12.23 -25.12 -18.13
CA SER A 242 -11.94 -26.19 -17.17
C SER A 242 -12.78 -26.05 -15.89
N VAL A 243 -12.92 -24.82 -15.36
CA VAL A 243 -13.77 -24.54 -14.20
C VAL A 243 -15.22 -24.95 -14.46
N ARG A 244 -15.83 -24.54 -15.59
CA ARG A 244 -17.21 -24.93 -15.95
C ARG A 244 -17.41 -26.43 -15.96
N ARG A 245 -16.51 -27.15 -16.63
CA ARG A 245 -16.55 -28.61 -16.73
C ARG A 245 -16.44 -29.28 -15.36
N ARG A 246 -15.55 -28.78 -14.49
CA ARG A 246 -15.36 -29.30 -13.12
C ARG A 246 -16.53 -28.96 -12.21
N ILE A 247 -17.17 -27.81 -12.36
CA ILE A 247 -18.43 -27.48 -11.68
C ILE A 247 -19.50 -28.49 -12.07
N ALA A 248 -19.74 -28.70 -13.37
CA ALA A 248 -20.71 -29.67 -13.84
C ALA A 248 -20.44 -31.08 -13.29
N ASP A 249 -19.17 -31.49 -13.27
CA ASP A 249 -18.75 -32.78 -12.71
C ASP A 249 -19.04 -32.91 -11.21
N CYS A 250 -18.61 -31.94 -10.40
CA CYS A 250 -18.84 -31.94 -8.96
C CYS A 250 -20.33 -31.94 -8.60
N LEU A 251 -21.17 -31.32 -9.43
CA LEU A 251 -22.62 -31.26 -9.25
C LEU A 251 -23.35 -32.50 -9.79
N GLY A 252 -22.64 -33.49 -10.34
CA GLY A 252 -23.24 -34.71 -10.90
C GLY A 252 -23.93 -34.50 -12.25
N LEU A 253 -23.58 -33.42 -12.95
CA LEU A 253 -24.19 -32.98 -14.21
C LEU A 253 -23.29 -33.23 -15.43
N ARG A 254 -22.18 -33.98 -15.29
CA ARG A 254 -21.17 -34.08 -16.34
C ARG A 254 -21.70 -34.63 -17.66
N THR A 255 -22.50 -35.69 -17.60
CA THR A 255 -23.10 -36.30 -18.80
C THR A 255 -24.00 -35.30 -19.53
N LEU A 256 -24.90 -34.63 -18.80
CA LEU A 256 -25.79 -33.61 -19.37
C LEU A 256 -25.01 -32.41 -19.96
N TYR A 257 -23.90 -32.04 -19.34
CA TYR A 257 -23.02 -30.98 -19.84
C TYR A 257 -22.32 -31.38 -21.15
N ASP A 258 -21.75 -32.60 -21.19
CA ASP A 258 -21.05 -33.11 -22.38
C ASP A 258 -22.02 -33.36 -23.55
N ASP A 259 -23.28 -33.70 -23.26
CA ASP A 259 -24.37 -33.84 -24.25
C ASP A 259 -24.95 -32.48 -24.73
N GLY A 260 -24.49 -31.35 -24.17
CA GLY A 260 -24.96 -30.02 -24.53
C GLY A 260 -26.38 -29.70 -24.05
N ALA A 261 -26.87 -30.35 -22.99
CA ALA A 261 -28.21 -30.10 -22.44
C ALA A 261 -28.34 -28.72 -21.76
N PHE A 262 -27.22 -28.17 -21.28
CA PHE A 262 -27.16 -26.84 -20.67
C PHE A 262 -25.75 -26.25 -20.82
N GLU A 263 -25.67 -24.93 -20.66
CA GLU A 263 -24.41 -24.21 -20.54
C GLU A 263 -24.20 -23.67 -19.12
N CYS A 264 -22.95 -23.67 -18.67
CA CYS A 264 -22.56 -23.14 -17.36
C CYS A 264 -21.90 -21.78 -17.54
N ILE A 265 -22.59 -20.70 -17.16
CA ILE A 265 -22.01 -19.35 -17.11
C ILE A 265 -21.51 -19.13 -15.69
N VAL A 266 -20.23 -18.78 -15.54
CA VAL A 266 -19.69 -18.39 -14.23
C VAL A 266 -19.93 -16.90 -14.01
N SER A 267 -20.20 -16.51 -12.77
CA SER A 267 -20.63 -15.17 -12.41
C SER A 267 -19.84 -14.65 -11.20
N PRO A 268 -19.54 -13.34 -11.10
CA PRO A 268 -18.87 -12.79 -9.93
C PRO A 268 -19.58 -13.09 -8.61
N SER A 269 -20.91 -13.27 -8.57
CA SER A 269 -21.61 -13.75 -7.38
C SER A 269 -22.97 -14.34 -7.74
N GLY A 270 -23.62 -14.97 -6.76
CA GLY A 270 -25.01 -15.41 -6.90
C GLY A 270 -25.96 -14.24 -7.15
N THR A 271 -25.69 -13.05 -6.59
CA THR A 271 -26.49 -11.84 -6.85
C THR A 271 -26.26 -11.31 -8.26
N ASP A 272 -25.02 -11.36 -8.77
CA ASP A 272 -24.74 -10.97 -10.16
C ASP A 272 -25.45 -11.93 -11.13
N ALA A 273 -25.52 -13.23 -10.81
CA ALA A 273 -26.17 -14.24 -11.65
C ALA A 273 -27.68 -13.99 -11.89
N GLU A 274 -28.35 -13.25 -10.99
CA GLU A 274 -29.74 -12.81 -11.15
C GLU A 274 -29.96 -11.98 -12.42
N LEU A 275 -28.96 -11.19 -12.83
CA LEU A 275 -29.01 -10.41 -14.07
C LEU A 275 -29.16 -11.33 -15.30
N LEU A 276 -28.51 -12.49 -15.28
CA LEU A 276 -28.55 -13.46 -16.37
C LEU A 276 -29.90 -14.18 -16.42
N ALA A 277 -30.51 -14.47 -15.27
CA ALA A 277 -31.86 -15.01 -15.21
C ALA A 277 -32.88 -14.02 -15.81
N THR A 278 -32.76 -12.73 -15.50
CA THR A 278 -33.59 -11.69 -16.11
C THR A 278 -33.36 -11.57 -17.63
N SER A 279 -32.13 -11.74 -18.11
CA SER A 279 -31.84 -11.80 -19.55
C SER A 279 -32.57 -12.96 -20.23
N VAL A 280 -32.59 -14.16 -19.64
CA VAL A 280 -33.35 -15.29 -20.19
C VAL A 280 -34.85 -14.97 -20.27
N ALA A 281 -35.41 -14.33 -19.25
CA ALA A 281 -36.82 -13.92 -19.28
C ALA A 281 -37.12 -12.85 -20.36
N LEU A 282 -36.18 -11.93 -20.60
CA LEU A 282 -36.28 -10.95 -21.70
C LEU A 282 -36.17 -11.61 -23.07
N ALA A 283 -35.30 -12.61 -23.23
CA ALA A 283 -35.18 -13.40 -24.46
C ALA A 283 -36.48 -14.15 -24.74
N ARG A 284 -37.05 -14.80 -23.71
CA ARG A 284 -38.35 -15.48 -23.78
C ARG A 284 -39.47 -14.51 -24.13
N LEU A 285 -39.50 -13.32 -23.51
CA LEU A 285 -40.45 -12.27 -23.84
C LEU A 285 -40.36 -11.90 -25.33
N ALA A 286 -39.15 -11.71 -25.86
CA ALA A 286 -38.97 -11.41 -27.28
C ALA A 286 -39.45 -12.55 -28.19
N THR A 287 -39.29 -13.81 -27.79
CA THR A 287 -39.85 -14.97 -28.51
C THR A 287 -41.38 -14.98 -28.50
N VAL A 288 -42.01 -14.73 -27.35
CA VAL A 288 -43.47 -14.82 -27.17
C VAL A 288 -44.21 -13.59 -27.70
N ALA A 289 -43.64 -12.40 -27.54
CA ALA A 289 -44.27 -11.13 -27.89
C ALA A 289 -44.07 -10.76 -29.37
N GLY A 290 -42.98 -11.18 -30.01
CA GLY A 290 -42.62 -10.71 -31.35
C GLY A 290 -42.50 -9.17 -31.39
N VAL A 291 -43.40 -8.50 -32.12
CA VAL A 291 -43.46 -7.03 -32.27
C VAL A 291 -44.36 -6.35 -31.21
N SER A 292 -45.03 -7.12 -30.35
CA SER A 292 -46.03 -6.61 -29.39
C SER A 292 -45.43 -6.09 -28.06
N THR A 293 -46.25 -5.35 -27.29
CA THR A 293 -45.87 -4.71 -26.02
C THR A 293 -46.14 -5.62 -24.81
N GLY A 294 -45.30 -6.63 -24.57
CA GLY A 294 -45.34 -7.44 -23.35
C GLY A 294 -44.34 -6.98 -22.27
N ARG A 295 -44.48 -7.50 -21.04
CA ARG A 295 -43.60 -7.23 -19.89
C ARG A 295 -43.11 -8.52 -19.23
N VAL A 296 -41.94 -8.43 -18.58
CA VAL A 296 -41.41 -9.45 -17.66
C VAL A 296 -41.77 -9.09 -16.23
N THR A 297 -42.43 -10.00 -15.52
CA THR A 297 -42.61 -9.90 -14.06
C THR A 297 -41.70 -10.90 -13.37
N VAL A 298 -40.72 -10.40 -12.62
CA VAL A 298 -39.80 -11.24 -11.83
C VAL A 298 -40.34 -11.37 -10.41
N ILE A 299 -40.67 -12.59 -9.99
CA ILE A 299 -41.18 -12.90 -8.66
C ILE A 299 -40.04 -13.51 -7.85
N VAL A 300 -39.49 -12.74 -6.92
CA VAL A 300 -38.43 -13.17 -6.00
C VAL A 300 -39.06 -13.61 -4.68
N THR A 301 -38.93 -14.88 -4.34
CA THR A 301 -39.47 -15.46 -3.09
C THR A 301 -38.44 -15.41 -1.95
N ALA A 302 -38.87 -15.79 -0.74
CA ALA A 302 -38.09 -15.72 0.50
C ALA A 302 -37.43 -14.34 0.77
N GLY A 303 -38.13 -13.26 0.44
CA GLY A 303 -37.68 -11.89 0.67
C GLY A 303 -37.27 -11.64 2.13
N GLY A 304 -36.19 -10.89 2.32
CA GLY A 304 -35.53 -10.69 3.63
C GLY A 304 -34.52 -11.79 3.98
N GLU A 305 -34.73 -13.02 3.49
CA GLU A 305 -33.87 -14.17 3.74
C GLU A 305 -33.04 -14.64 2.54
N THR A 306 -33.17 -13.98 1.38
CA THR A 306 -32.29 -14.13 0.21
C THR A 306 -31.13 -13.12 0.24
N GLY A 307 -30.30 -13.11 -0.81
CA GLY A 307 -29.24 -12.12 -0.96
C GLY A 307 -29.80 -10.69 -0.97
N SER A 308 -29.21 -9.77 -0.19
CA SER A 308 -29.73 -8.40 -0.03
C SER A 308 -29.78 -7.60 -1.33
N GLY A 309 -28.97 -7.98 -2.33
CA GLY A 309 -28.96 -7.37 -3.66
C GLY A 309 -29.83 -8.08 -4.69
N SER A 310 -30.40 -9.27 -4.41
CA SER A 310 -31.07 -10.10 -5.42
C SER A 310 -32.22 -9.36 -6.13
N VAL A 311 -33.10 -8.70 -5.37
CA VAL A 311 -34.22 -7.93 -5.94
C VAL A 311 -33.75 -6.78 -6.83
N ALA A 312 -32.71 -6.07 -6.42
CA ALA A 312 -32.14 -4.98 -7.20
C ALA A 312 -31.49 -5.51 -8.50
N ALA A 313 -30.74 -6.61 -8.42
CA ALA A 313 -30.13 -7.26 -9.57
C ALA A 313 -31.19 -7.78 -10.56
N SER A 314 -32.20 -8.51 -10.08
CA SER A 314 -33.33 -9.00 -10.88
C SER A 314 -34.08 -7.86 -11.61
N ASN A 315 -34.10 -6.66 -11.03
CA ASN A 315 -34.72 -5.47 -11.61
C ASN A 315 -33.75 -4.60 -12.43
N GLY A 316 -32.55 -5.10 -12.74
CA GLY A 316 -31.54 -4.41 -13.53
C GLY A 316 -31.06 -3.11 -12.91
N LYS A 317 -30.78 -3.12 -11.60
CA LYS A 317 -30.23 -1.98 -10.85
C LYS A 317 -28.90 -2.35 -10.20
N HIS A 318 -28.03 -1.36 -10.01
CA HIS A 318 -26.85 -1.53 -9.18
C HIS A 318 -27.24 -1.84 -7.72
N PHE A 319 -26.49 -2.70 -7.04
CA PHE A 319 -26.79 -3.15 -5.67
C PHE A 319 -25.59 -3.05 -4.70
N SER A 320 -24.44 -2.61 -5.21
CA SER A 320 -23.22 -2.29 -4.46
C SER A 320 -22.65 -0.97 -4.99
N LYS A 321 -21.73 -0.36 -4.22
CA LYS A 321 -21.01 0.86 -4.62
C LYS A 321 -19.90 0.63 -5.64
N LEU A 322 -19.47 -0.63 -5.79
CA LEU A 322 -18.41 -1.03 -6.71
C LEU A 322 -18.93 -2.17 -7.57
N ALA A 323 -18.85 -2.02 -8.89
CA ALA A 323 -19.19 -3.10 -9.81
C ALA A 323 -17.99 -4.04 -10.01
N PRO A 324 -18.21 -5.31 -10.41
CA PRO A 324 -17.11 -6.22 -10.78
C PRO A 324 -16.17 -5.65 -11.86
N SER A 325 -16.57 -4.62 -12.63
CA SER A 325 -15.70 -3.85 -13.53
C SER A 325 -14.52 -3.19 -12.84
N GLY A 326 -14.68 -2.82 -11.56
CA GLY A 326 -13.83 -1.89 -10.83
C GLY A 326 -14.41 -0.46 -10.82
N ASP A 327 -15.50 -0.21 -11.54
CA ASP A 327 -16.13 1.11 -11.60
C ASP A 327 -16.96 1.40 -10.35
N THR A 328 -16.88 2.65 -9.88
CA THR A 328 -17.77 3.14 -8.82
C THR A 328 -19.16 3.39 -9.41
N VAL A 329 -20.17 2.83 -8.77
CA VAL A 329 -21.58 2.88 -9.21
C VAL A 329 -22.49 3.21 -8.02
N GLU A 330 -23.71 3.69 -8.29
CA GLU A 330 -24.64 4.10 -7.24
C GLU A 330 -25.74 3.03 -7.01
N PRO A 331 -25.80 2.39 -5.82
CA PRO A 331 -26.84 1.42 -5.50
C PRO A 331 -28.25 1.96 -5.73
N GLY A 332 -29.13 1.15 -6.32
CA GLY A 332 -30.52 1.48 -6.63
C GLY A 332 -30.73 2.16 -7.98
N LYS A 333 -29.68 2.66 -8.65
CA LYS A 333 -29.80 3.22 -10.00
C LYS A 333 -29.94 2.11 -11.06
N PRO A 334 -30.79 2.29 -12.09
CA PRO A 334 -30.89 1.36 -13.20
C PRO A 334 -29.56 1.21 -13.96
N LEU A 335 -29.29 0.00 -14.44
CA LEU A 335 -28.16 -0.28 -15.32
C LEU A 335 -28.33 0.47 -16.66
N ARG A 336 -27.20 0.85 -17.26
CA ARG A 336 -27.19 1.58 -18.53
C ARG A 336 -27.91 0.79 -19.63
N ALA A 337 -28.86 1.45 -20.30
CA ALA A 337 -29.71 0.88 -21.35
C ALA A 337 -30.58 -0.32 -20.91
N PHE A 338 -30.80 -0.51 -19.60
CA PHE A 338 -31.68 -1.57 -19.12
C PHE A 338 -33.15 -1.24 -19.43
N PRO A 339 -33.96 -2.18 -19.96
CA PRO A 339 -35.34 -1.94 -20.36
C PRO A 339 -36.29 -1.89 -19.15
N SER A 340 -36.10 -0.90 -18.28
CA SER A 340 -36.82 -0.75 -16.99
C SER A 340 -38.34 -0.66 -17.16
N ALA A 341 -38.83 -0.17 -18.30
CA ALA A 341 -40.27 -0.13 -18.60
C ALA A 341 -40.87 -1.52 -18.85
N LYS A 342 -40.05 -2.50 -19.26
CA LYS A 342 -40.48 -3.87 -19.56
C LYS A 342 -40.34 -4.82 -18.38
N VAL A 343 -39.49 -4.51 -17.40
CA VAL A 343 -39.24 -5.39 -16.25
C VAL A 343 -39.90 -4.83 -14.99
N GLN A 344 -40.59 -5.68 -14.25
CA GLN A 344 -41.13 -5.37 -12.93
C GLN A 344 -40.72 -6.49 -11.98
N CYS A 345 -40.28 -6.13 -10.77
CA CYS A 345 -39.95 -7.11 -9.75
C CYS A 345 -40.97 -7.06 -8.60
N VAL A 346 -41.44 -8.23 -8.19
CA VAL A 346 -42.34 -8.45 -7.05
C VAL A 346 -41.59 -9.32 -6.05
N GLN A 347 -41.54 -8.88 -4.79
CA GLN A 347 -40.89 -9.63 -3.73
C GLN A 347 -41.93 -10.23 -2.79
N ILE A 348 -41.85 -11.53 -2.54
CA ILE A 348 -42.68 -12.25 -1.58
C ILE A 348 -41.81 -12.58 -0.38
N ALA A 349 -42.19 -12.09 0.81
CA ALA A 349 -41.40 -12.26 2.02
C ALA A 349 -41.34 -13.74 2.47
N ALA A 350 -40.26 -14.11 3.15
CA ALA A 350 -40.16 -15.44 3.78
C ALA A 350 -41.08 -15.57 5.00
N ARG A 351 -41.29 -14.47 5.71
CA ARG A 351 -41.97 -14.39 7.00
C ARG A 351 -42.92 -13.19 7.04
N GLN A 352 -43.94 -13.31 7.86
CA GLN A 352 -44.85 -12.22 8.23
C GLN A 352 -44.13 -11.22 9.17
N ASP A 353 -44.77 -10.09 9.43
CA ASP A 353 -44.21 -9.03 10.28
C ASP A 353 -43.90 -9.51 11.72
N ASP A 354 -44.65 -10.51 12.21
CA ASP A 354 -44.47 -11.15 13.53
C ASP A 354 -43.39 -12.25 13.55
N GLY A 355 -42.74 -12.53 12.41
CA GLY A 355 -41.70 -13.55 12.28
C GLY A 355 -42.21 -14.96 11.92
N ALA A 356 -43.52 -15.19 11.87
CA ALA A 356 -44.08 -16.47 11.44
C ALA A 356 -43.78 -16.75 9.95
N VAL A 357 -43.53 -18.00 9.59
CA VAL A 357 -43.27 -18.39 8.19
C VAL A 357 -44.50 -18.08 7.31
N GLN A 358 -44.29 -17.41 6.18
CA GLN A 358 -45.37 -17.07 5.25
C GLN A 358 -45.77 -18.31 4.42
N ASN A 359 -47.07 -18.51 4.20
CA ASN A 359 -47.55 -19.43 3.16
C ASN A 359 -47.31 -18.79 1.77
N ALA A 360 -46.12 -19.05 1.22
CA ALA A 360 -45.68 -18.48 -0.04
C ALA A 360 -46.51 -18.97 -1.23
N ASP A 361 -46.99 -20.21 -1.21
CA ASP A 361 -47.65 -20.85 -2.36
C ASP A 361 -48.91 -20.11 -2.82
N ALA A 362 -49.79 -19.75 -1.88
CA ALA A 362 -51.00 -19.00 -2.20
C ALA A 362 -50.68 -17.63 -2.81
N THR A 363 -49.65 -16.96 -2.28
CA THR A 363 -49.22 -15.64 -2.73
C THR A 363 -48.56 -15.71 -4.11
N VAL A 364 -47.66 -16.67 -4.31
CA VAL A 364 -47.00 -16.93 -5.60
C VAL A 364 -48.03 -17.23 -6.68
N ARG A 365 -48.99 -18.13 -6.40
CA ARG A 365 -50.06 -18.46 -7.33
C ARG A 365 -50.83 -17.21 -7.76
N ALA A 366 -51.25 -16.40 -6.79
CA ALA A 366 -51.99 -15.17 -7.08
C ALA A 366 -51.16 -14.20 -7.95
N SER A 367 -49.89 -13.97 -7.62
CA SER A 367 -49.00 -13.09 -8.38
C SER A 367 -48.71 -13.60 -9.81
N VAL A 368 -48.53 -14.91 -9.99
CA VAL A 368 -48.34 -15.52 -11.32
C VAL A 368 -49.60 -15.38 -12.17
N VAL A 369 -50.76 -15.71 -11.59
CA VAL A 369 -52.06 -15.59 -12.29
C VAL A 369 -52.35 -14.13 -12.64
N GLU A 370 -52.10 -13.18 -11.74
CA GLU A 370 -52.27 -11.75 -11.99
C GLU A 370 -51.40 -11.28 -13.17
N ALA A 371 -50.10 -11.62 -13.15
CA ALA A 371 -49.14 -11.23 -14.17
C ALA A 371 -49.42 -11.84 -15.56
N LEU A 372 -49.99 -13.05 -15.61
CA LEU A 372 -50.24 -13.84 -16.83
C LEU A 372 -51.71 -13.93 -17.25
N SER A 373 -52.62 -13.24 -16.54
CA SER A 373 -54.07 -13.29 -16.74
C SER A 373 -54.50 -12.98 -18.18
N THR A 374 -55.72 -13.37 -18.56
CA THR A 374 -56.24 -13.37 -19.95
C THR A 374 -56.61 -11.99 -20.52
N SER A 375 -56.12 -10.89 -19.95
CA SER A 375 -56.28 -9.57 -20.58
C SER A 375 -55.51 -9.53 -21.92
N PRO A 376 -56.03 -8.90 -22.99
CA PRO A 376 -55.32 -8.79 -24.27
C PRO A 376 -53.91 -8.18 -24.15
N GLN A 377 -53.68 -7.35 -23.12
CA GLN A 377 -52.38 -6.74 -22.82
C GLN A 377 -51.40 -7.72 -22.12
N ALA A 378 -51.90 -8.74 -21.43
CA ALA A 378 -51.11 -9.71 -20.69
C ALA A 378 -50.86 -11.02 -21.46
N ALA A 379 -51.46 -11.17 -22.66
CA ALA A 379 -51.26 -12.32 -23.53
C ALA A 379 -49.77 -12.61 -23.81
N HIS A 380 -48.95 -11.56 -23.90
CA HIS A 380 -47.53 -11.64 -24.22
C HIS A 380 -46.60 -11.44 -23.02
N ASN A 381 -47.12 -11.39 -21.79
CA ASN A 381 -46.28 -11.27 -20.60
C ASN A 381 -45.52 -12.57 -20.31
N VAL A 382 -44.37 -12.43 -19.67
CA VAL A 382 -43.55 -13.53 -19.17
C VAL A 382 -43.33 -13.34 -17.68
N VAL A 383 -43.37 -14.43 -16.92
CA VAL A 383 -43.00 -14.44 -15.51
C VAL A 383 -41.67 -15.17 -15.34
N LEU A 384 -40.75 -14.58 -14.58
CA LEU A 384 -39.57 -15.25 -14.05
C LEU A 384 -39.83 -15.55 -12.57
N LEU A 385 -40.01 -16.81 -12.21
CA LEU A 385 -40.32 -17.25 -10.85
C LEU A 385 -39.08 -17.83 -10.18
N HIS A 386 -38.65 -17.21 -9.07
CA HIS A 386 -37.57 -17.73 -8.25
C HIS A 386 -38.11 -18.75 -7.25
N VAL A 387 -37.50 -19.93 -7.25
CA VAL A 387 -37.71 -21.00 -6.28
C VAL A 387 -36.47 -21.05 -5.40
N VAL A 388 -36.58 -20.52 -4.19
CA VAL A 388 -35.48 -20.49 -3.23
C VAL A 388 -35.38 -21.84 -2.57
N MET A 389 -34.26 -22.54 -2.78
CA MET A 389 -33.98 -23.85 -2.19
C MET A 389 -32.95 -23.71 -1.06
N GLY A 390 -33.47 -23.36 0.13
CA GLY A 390 -32.67 -23.05 1.31
C GLY A 390 -32.38 -21.55 1.45
N SER A 391 -33.24 -20.84 2.18
CA SER A 391 -33.05 -19.46 2.59
C SER A 391 -31.89 -19.32 3.60
N LYS A 392 -31.58 -18.11 4.06
CA LYS A 392 -30.62 -17.89 5.16
C LYS A 392 -30.94 -18.68 6.43
N THR A 393 -32.20 -19.03 6.69
CA THR A 393 -32.63 -19.88 7.82
C THR A 393 -33.05 -21.29 7.39
N GLY A 394 -32.85 -21.67 6.12
CA GLY A 394 -33.12 -23.02 5.61
C GLY A 394 -34.54 -23.27 5.12
N LEU A 395 -35.30 -22.22 4.80
CA LEU A 395 -36.64 -22.34 4.21
C LEU A 395 -36.58 -22.59 2.70
N SER A 396 -37.54 -23.35 2.18
CA SER A 396 -37.76 -23.48 0.73
C SER A 396 -39.12 -22.92 0.35
N CYS A 397 -39.17 -22.11 -0.70
CA CYS A 397 -40.43 -21.61 -1.23
C CYS A 397 -40.29 -21.11 -2.68
N PRO A 398 -41.35 -21.24 -3.51
CA PRO A 398 -42.58 -21.99 -3.25
C PRO A 398 -42.35 -23.52 -3.26
N SER A 399 -43.39 -24.31 -3.03
CA SER A 399 -43.35 -25.77 -3.19
C SER A 399 -43.12 -26.18 -4.66
N LEU A 400 -42.44 -27.31 -4.88
CA LEU A 400 -42.20 -27.81 -6.24
C LEU A 400 -43.50 -28.30 -6.90
N GLU A 401 -44.45 -28.79 -6.11
CA GLU A 401 -45.78 -29.20 -6.59
C GLU A 401 -46.53 -28.02 -7.23
N LEU A 402 -46.51 -26.84 -6.58
CA LEU A 402 -47.08 -25.62 -7.17
C LEU A 402 -46.33 -25.21 -8.44
N VAL A 403 -45.00 -25.30 -8.44
CA VAL A 403 -44.17 -24.94 -9.60
C VAL A 403 -44.50 -25.84 -10.79
N ASP A 404 -44.69 -27.14 -10.57
CA ASP A 404 -45.07 -28.10 -11.60
C ASP A 404 -46.46 -27.80 -12.17
N GLU A 405 -47.43 -27.48 -11.31
CA GLU A 405 -48.77 -27.07 -11.72
C GLU A 405 -48.75 -25.81 -12.59
N LEU A 406 -48.03 -24.76 -12.15
CA LEU A 406 -47.93 -23.49 -12.88
C LEU A 406 -47.13 -23.64 -14.18
N SER A 407 -46.10 -24.48 -14.21
CA SER A 407 -45.30 -24.76 -15.40
C SER A 407 -46.11 -25.52 -16.46
N ALA A 408 -46.96 -26.46 -16.03
CA ALA A 408 -47.90 -27.14 -16.90
C ALA A 408 -48.97 -26.18 -17.46
N GLN A 409 -49.44 -25.22 -16.64
CA GLN A 409 -50.45 -24.25 -17.05
C GLN A 409 -49.90 -23.14 -17.98
N TYR A 410 -48.66 -22.70 -17.79
CA TYR A 410 -48.07 -21.53 -18.45
C TYR A 410 -46.75 -21.85 -19.18
N THR A 411 -46.67 -23.00 -19.87
CA THR A 411 -45.43 -23.59 -20.42
C THR A 411 -44.50 -22.62 -21.16
N ASN A 412 -45.03 -21.76 -22.03
CA ASN A 412 -44.19 -20.84 -22.83
C ASN A 412 -44.01 -19.45 -22.19
N ARG A 413 -44.66 -19.17 -21.05
CA ARG A 413 -44.71 -17.84 -20.42
C ARG A 413 -44.20 -17.82 -18.99
N LEU A 414 -43.94 -18.98 -18.39
CA LEU A 414 -43.31 -19.11 -17.09
C LEU A 414 -41.87 -19.62 -17.25
N VAL A 415 -40.92 -18.82 -16.80
CA VAL A 415 -39.51 -19.20 -16.69
C VAL A 415 -39.23 -19.43 -15.21
N VAL A 416 -38.71 -20.61 -14.88
CA VAL A 416 -38.42 -20.99 -13.49
C VAL A 416 -36.91 -20.93 -13.26
N VAL A 417 -36.51 -20.26 -12.17
CA VAL A 417 -35.13 -20.25 -11.69
C VAL A 417 -35.06 -20.83 -10.29
N ILE A 418 -34.27 -21.88 -10.12
CA ILE A 418 -33.91 -22.43 -8.83
C ILE A 418 -32.78 -21.58 -8.25
N ASP A 419 -33.06 -20.81 -7.21
CA ASP A 419 -32.03 -20.17 -6.40
C ASP A 419 -31.44 -21.21 -5.44
N ALA A 420 -30.39 -21.87 -5.92
CA ALA A 420 -29.58 -22.80 -5.14
C ALA A 420 -28.32 -22.12 -4.59
N CYS A 421 -28.31 -20.80 -4.37
CA CYS A 421 -27.12 -20.09 -3.90
C CYS A 421 -26.68 -20.48 -2.47
N GLN A 422 -27.39 -21.34 -1.73
CA GLN A 422 -26.85 -21.99 -0.53
C GLN A 422 -26.07 -23.28 -0.85
N MET A 423 -26.34 -23.93 -1.97
CA MET A 423 -25.77 -25.21 -2.44
C MET A 423 -25.87 -26.37 -1.43
N ARG A 424 -26.95 -26.40 -0.65
CA ARG A 424 -27.25 -27.46 0.32
C ARG A 424 -28.21 -28.48 -0.30
N LEU A 425 -27.87 -28.95 -1.50
CA LEU A 425 -28.70 -29.83 -2.34
C LEU A 425 -27.93 -31.11 -2.70
N ASP A 426 -28.66 -32.20 -2.94
CA ASP A 426 -28.09 -33.43 -3.49
C ASP A 426 -28.03 -33.35 -5.03
N LYS A 427 -27.06 -34.07 -5.60
CA LYS A 427 -26.77 -34.08 -7.04
C LYS A 427 -27.97 -34.52 -7.87
N LEU A 428 -28.78 -35.48 -7.37
CA LEU A 428 -29.93 -35.99 -8.11
C LEU A 428 -31.00 -34.92 -8.35
N SER A 429 -31.21 -34.01 -7.41
CA SER A 429 -32.16 -32.92 -7.62
C SER A 429 -31.68 -31.90 -8.64
N LEU A 430 -30.37 -31.65 -8.71
CA LEU A 430 -29.82 -30.80 -9.76
C LEU A 430 -30.03 -31.41 -11.15
N VAL A 431 -29.83 -32.73 -11.29
CA VAL A 431 -30.12 -33.47 -12.52
C VAL A 431 -31.60 -33.32 -12.90
N GLU A 432 -32.50 -33.48 -11.95
CA GLU A 432 -33.93 -33.32 -12.15
C GLU A 432 -34.32 -31.90 -12.59
N TYR A 433 -33.78 -30.86 -11.94
CA TYR A 433 -34.07 -29.47 -12.31
C TYR A 433 -33.59 -29.12 -13.71
N VAL A 434 -32.41 -29.60 -14.13
CA VAL A 434 -31.94 -29.43 -15.51
C VAL A 434 -32.87 -30.16 -16.48
N ALA A 435 -33.29 -31.39 -16.16
CA ALA A 435 -34.21 -32.16 -17.01
C ALA A 435 -35.60 -31.50 -17.14
N ARG A 436 -36.06 -30.79 -16.11
CA ARG A 436 -37.29 -29.96 -16.15
C ARG A 436 -37.12 -28.66 -16.94
N GLY A 437 -35.91 -28.34 -17.38
CA GLY A 437 -35.60 -27.12 -18.12
C GLY A 437 -35.57 -25.88 -17.23
N TYR A 438 -35.27 -26.02 -15.94
CA TYR A 438 -35.15 -24.88 -15.03
C TYR A 438 -33.75 -24.26 -15.08
N LEU A 439 -33.69 -22.93 -14.91
CA LEU A 439 -32.41 -22.28 -14.63
C LEU A 439 -31.97 -22.61 -13.21
N ILE A 440 -30.67 -22.70 -12.96
CA ILE A 440 -30.16 -22.97 -11.62
C ILE A 440 -29.05 -21.99 -11.27
N LEU A 441 -29.25 -21.18 -10.24
CA LEU A 441 -28.22 -20.30 -9.68
C LEU A 441 -27.39 -21.09 -8.68
N VAL A 442 -26.07 -21.13 -8.87
CA VAL A 442 -25.13 -21.91 -8.06
C VAL A 442 -24.04 -21.02 -7.47
N THR A 443 -23.37 -21.49 -6.41
CA THR A 443 -22.18 -20.80 -5.87
C THR A 443 -21.19 -21.76 -5.19
N GLY A 444 -19.90 -21.46 -5.29
CA GLY A 444 -18.86 -22.15 -4.53
C GLY A 444 -18.65 -21.60 -3.11
N SER A 445 -19.17 -20.41 -2.80
CA SER A 445 -18.72 -19.63 -1.63
C SER A 445 -19.45 -19.88 -0.31
N LYS A 446 -20.58 -20.61 -0.37
CA LYS A 446 -21.38 -20.93 0.81
C LYS A 446 -21.06 -22.33 1.31
N PHE A 447 -21.92 -23.31 1.04
CA PHE A 447 -21.74 -24.67 1.54
C PHE A 447 -20.36 -25.26 1.19
N PHE A 448 -19.82 -25.00 0.01
CA PHE A 448 -18.50 -25.49 -0.41
C PHE A 448 -17.30 -24.71 0.15
N ALA A 449 -17.54 -23.70 0.98
CA ALA A 449 -16.52 -22.95 1.70
C ALA A 449 -15.40 -22.34 0.83
N GLY A 450 -15.68 -22.06 -0.45
CA GLY A 450 -14.80 -21.25 -1.29
C GLY A 450 -14.79 -19.78 -0.86
N VAL A 451 -13.80 -19.03 -1.34
CA VAL A 451 -13.73 -17.58 -1.14
C VAL A 451 -15.03 -16.93 -1.69
N PRO A 452 -15.63 -15.94 -1.00
CA PRO A 452 -16.86 -15.27 -1.42
C PRO A 452 -16.74 -14.71 -2.82
N PHE A 453 -17.85 -14.59 -3.57
CA PHE A 453 -17.89 -14.09 -4.95
C PHE A 453 -17.43 -15.09 -6.03
N CYS A 454 -17.87 -16.34 -5.91
CA CYS A 454 -17.82 -17.34 -7.00
C CYS A 454 -19.24 -17.88 -7.26
N GLY A 455 -20.01 -17.18 -8.08
CA GLY A 455 -21.36 -17.59 -8.51
C GLY A 455 -21.36 -18.23 -9.88
N GLY A 456 -22.51 -18.75 -10.28
CA GLY A 456 -22.75 -19.23 -11.64
C GLY A 456 -24.24 -19.45 -11.91
N VAL A 457 -24.58 -19.61 -13.18
CA VAL A 457 -25.92 -20.00 -13.63
C VAL A 457 -25.81 -21.13 -14.64
N LEU A 458 -26.61 -22.16 -14.43
CA LEU A 458 -26.81 -23.26 -15.36
C LEU A 458 -28.03 -22.93 -16.20
N ILE A 459 -27.83 -22.76 -17.50
CA ILE A 459 -28.88 -22.34 -18.45
C ILE A 459 -29.15 -23.49 -19.42
N PRO A 460 -30.34 -24.11 -19.40
CA PRO A 460 -30.74 -25.12 -20.38
C PRO A 460 -30.58 -24.65 -21.82
N SER A 461 -30.21 -25.57 -22.72
CA SER A 461 -29.87 -25.28 -24.13
C SER A 461 -30.97 -24.52 -24.87
N LEU A 462 -32.25 -24.82 -24.58
CA LEU A 462 -33.39 -24.07 -25.12
C LEU A 462 -33.26 -22.55 -24.93
N TYR A 463 -32.84 -22.11 -23.75
CA TYR A 463 -32.69 -20.69 -23.46
C TYR A 463 -31.39 -20.12 -24.04
N ILE A 464 -30.35 -20.94 -24.20
CA ILE A 464 -29.14 -20.55 -24.92
C ILE A 464 -29.46 -20.24 -26.39
N ASP A 465 -30.23 -21.09 -27.04
CA ASP A 465 -30.69 -20.86 -28.43
C ASP A 465 -31.53 -19.58 -28.54
N GLU A 466 -32.42 -19.33 -27.57
CA GLU A 466 -33.21 -18.11 -27.53
C GLU A 466 -32.34 -16.86 -27.34
N LEU A 467 -31.31 -16.92 -26.50
CA LEU A 467 -30.38 -15.81 -26.28
C LEU A 467 -29.55 -15.54 -27.55
N GLU A 468 -28.97 -16.57 -28.15
CA GLU A 468 -28.03 -16.45 -29.27
C GLU A 468 -28.68 -16.15 -30.61
N SER A 469 -29.97 -16.48 -30.79
CA SER A 469 -30.72 -16.25 -32.03
C SER A 469 -31.25 -14.82 -32.21
N LYS A 470 -31.11 -13.93 -31.21
CA LYS A 470 -31.70 -12.57 -31.29
C LYS A 470 -30.84 -11.63 -32.16
N PRO A 471 -31.45 -10.93 -33.14
CA PRO A 471 -30.74 -9.91 -33.92
C PRO A 471 -30.32 -8.69 -33.09
N ASP A 472 -31.19 -8.24 -32.18
CA ASP A 472 -30.90 -7.16 -31.22
C ASP A 472 -30.61 -7.73 -29.83
N LEU A 473 -29.40 -8.24 -29.65
CA LEU A 473 -28.90 -8.69 -28.36
C LEU A 473 -28.91 -7.56 -27.31
N GLY A 474 -28.92 -6.27 -27.71
CA GLY A 474 -28.90 -5.14 -26.78
C GLY A 474 -30.12 -5.04 -25.90
N SER A 475 -31.27 -5.51 -26.40
CA SER A 475 -32.52 -5.60 -25.66
C SER A 475 -32.52 -6.66 -24.54
N VAL A 476 -31.63 -7.66 -24.63
CA VAL A 476 -31.56 -8.81 -23.71
C VAL A 476 -30.31 -8.76 -22.81
N PHE A 477 -29.21 -8.27 -23.36
CA PHE A 477 -27.98 -7.92 -22.64
C PHE A 477 -27.72 -6.40 -22.79
N PRO A 478 -28.28 -5.59 -21.88
CA PRO A 478 -28.09 -4.14 -21.83
C PRO A 478 -26.63 -3.73 -21.69
N ALA A 479 -26.31 -2.52 -22.13
CA ALA A 479 -24.94 -2.00 -22.12
C ALA A 479 -24.31 -1.94 -20.71
N GLY A 480 -25.10 -1.81 -19.65
CA GLY A 480 -24.62 -1.83 -18.26
C GLY A 480 -24.19 -3.21 -17.76
N TYR A 481 -24.49 -4.30 -18.47
CA TYR A 481 -24.01 -5.64 -18.09
C TYR A 481 -22.49 -5.76 -18.23
N SER A 482 -21.85 -4.92 -19.05
CA SER A 482 -20.39 -4.85 -19.16
C SER A 482 -19.70 -4.40 -17.86
N ASP A 483 -20.47 -3.78 -16.94
CA ASP A 483 -19.97 -3.41 -15.62
C ASP A 483 -19.84 -4.65 -14.71
N TYR A 484 -20.50 -5.76 -15.06
CA TYR A 484 -20.59 -6.99 -14.26
C TYR A 484 -19.87 -8.17 -14.91
N PHE A 485 -19.95 -8.30 -16.24
CA PHE A 485 -19.46 -9.46 -16.97
C PHE A 485 -18.45 -9.07 -18.05
N SER A 486 -17.54 -10.00 -18.34
CA SER A 486 -16.67 -10.00 -19.50
C SER A 486 -17.06 -11.14 -20.43
N LYS A 487 -16.40 -11.26 -21.58
CA LYS A 487 -16.65 -12.40 -22.47
C LYS A 487 -16.26 -13.75 -21.84
N TYR A 488 -15.32 -13.76 -20.88
CA TYR A 488 -14.79 -15.00 -20.31
C TYR A 488 -15.71 -15.67 -19.30
N GLU A 489 -16.76 -14.99 -18.82
CA GLU A 489 -17.83 -15.57 -17.99
C GLU A 489 -18.76 -16.49 -18.80
N PHE A 490 -18.86 -16.27 -20.12
CA PHE A 490 -19.70 -17.04 -21.04
C PHE A 490 -18.90 -18.15 -21.74
N PRO A 491 -19.48 -19.31 -22.03
CA PRO A 491 -18.81 -20.41 -22.73
C PRO A 491 -18.54 -20.09 -24.21
N PRO A 492 -17.34 -20.40 -24.76
CA PRO A 492 -16.95 -20.01 -26.12
C PRO A 492 -17.73 -20.71 -27.24
N LEU A 493 -18.13 -21.98 -27.05
CA LEU A 493 -18.80 -22.76 -28.08
C LEU A 493 -20.32 -22.54 -28.09
N GLY A 494 -20.97 -22.50 -26.93
CA GLY A 494 -22.42 -22.32 -26.83
C GLY A 494 -22.91 -20.89 -26.95
N MET A 495 -22.05 -19.88 -26.74
CA MET A 495 -22.49 -18.47 -26.71
C MET A 495 -21.57 -17.48 -27.48
N PRO A 496 -21.22 -17.74 -28.76
CA PRO A 496 -20.30 -16.89 -29.51
C PRO A 496 -20.81 -15.46 -29.77
N ASN A 497 -22.11 -15.27 -30.03
CA ASN A 497 -22.68 -13.96 -30.35
C ASN A 497 -22.76 -13.08 -29.10
N THR A 498 -23.19 -13.66 -27.96
CA THR A 498 -23.17 -12.96 -26.68
C THR A 498 -21.75 -12.55 -26.31
N ARG A 499 -20.78 -13.45 -26.44
CA ARG A 499 -19.36 -13.18 -26.14
C ARG A 499 -18.78 -12.03 -26.95
N ALA A 500 -19.17 -11.87 -28.21
CA ALA A 500 -18.69 -10.78 -29.06
C ALA A 500 -19.08 -9.38 -28.54
N ARG A 501 -20.06 -9.28 -27.64
CA ARG A 501 -20.55 -8.00 -27.09
C ARG A 501 -19.90 -7.58 -25.78
N PHE A 502 -19.29 -8.50 -25.06
CA PHE A 502 -18.71 -8.23 -23.75
C PHE A 502 -17.22 -7.88 -23.86
N PRO A 503 -16.70 -7.03 -22.95
CA PRO A 503 -15.31 -6.63 -22.97
C PRO A 503 -14.38 -7.83 -22.76
N PRO A 504 -13.18 -7.85 -23.38
CA PRO A 504 -12.21 -8.95 -23.26
C PRO A 504 -11.36 -8.85 -21.98
N ARG A 505 -11.97 -8.44 -20.86
CA ARG A 505 -11.31 -8.23 -19.55
C ARG A 505 -11.22 -9.55 -18.79
N MET A 506 -10.04 -9.98 -18.36
CA MET A 506 -9.87 -11.25 -17.65
C MET A 506 -10.17 -11.07 -16.16
N ASN A 507 -11.27 -11.64 -15.67
CA ASN A 507 -11.59 -11.66 -14.24
C ASN A 507 -10.81 -12.77 -13.52
N VAL A 508 -9.52 -12.52 -13.28
CA VAL A 508 -8.61 -13.48 -12.64
C VAL A 508 -9.10 -13.84 -11.24
N GLY A 509 -9.65 -12.88 -10.50
CA GLY A 509 -10.24 -13.13 -9.19
C GLY A 509 -11.35 -14.17 -9.23
N LEU A 510 -12.27 -14.09 -10.21
CA LEU A 510 -13.35 -15.08 -10.35
C LEU A 510 -12.81 -16.49 -10.63
N LEU A 511 -11.79 -16.61 -11.49
CA LEU A 511 -11.10 -17.88 -11.74
C LEU A 511 -10.55 -18.45 -10.43
N LEU A 512 -9.75 -17.66 -9.70
CA LEU A 512 -9.10 -18.11 -8.46
C LEU A 512 -10.11 -18.48 -7.37
N ARG A 513 -11.18 -17.69 -7.20
CA ARG A 513 -12.22 -17.99 -6.22
C ARG A 513 -12.95 -19.30 -6.53
N TRP A 514 -13.25 -19.58 -7.80
CA TRP A 514 -13.81 -20.88 -8.18
C TRP A 514 -12.86 -22.04 -7.92
N GLU A 515 -11.56 -21.86 -8.14
CA GLU A 515 -10.55 -22.89 -7.81
C GLU A 515 -10.51 -23.21 -6.31
N THR A 516 -10.68 -22.21 -5.43
CA THR A 516 -10.80 -22.47 -3.99
C THR A 516 -12.05 -23.29 -3.64
N ALA A 517 -13.18 -23.06 -4.31
CA ALA A 517 -14.39 -23.83 -4.10
C ALA A 517 -14.24 -25.26 -4.63
N LEU A 518 -13.67 -25.42 -5.83
CA LEU A 518 -13.48 -26.71 -6.48
C LEU A 518 -12.60 -27.65 -5.65
N LEU A 519 -11.61 -27.12 -4.94
CA LEU A 519 -10.80 -27.90 -3.99
C LEU A 519 -11.66 -28.67 -2.98
N ASN A 520 -12.70 -28.03 -2.43
CA ASN A 520 -13.62 -28.67 -1.50
C ASN A 520 -14.70 -29.50 -2.21
N MET A 521 -15.21 -28.99 -3.34
CA MET A 521 -16.26 -29.64 -4.12
C MET A 521 -15.83 -30.99 -4.67
N GLU A 522 -14.61 -31.12 -5.20
CA GLU A 522 -14.13 -32.36 -5.81
C GLU A 522 -14.01 -33.49 -4.78
N LEU A 523 -13.46 -33.18 -3.60
CA LEU A 523 -13.39 -34.14 -2.51
C LEU A 523 -14.79 -34.48 -1.99
N TYR A 524 -15.64 -33.48 -1.76
CA TYR A 524 -17.01 -33.70 -1.30
C TYR A 524 -17.81 -34.55 -2.29
N ALA A 525 -17.65 -34.30 -3.59
CA ALA A 525 -18.31 -35.04 -4.66
C ALA A 525 -17.90 -36.52 -4.69
N SER A 526 -16.73 -36.88 -4.15
CA SER A 526 -16.31 -38.28 -4.02
C SER A 526 -16.95 -39.04 -2.86
N ILE A 527 -17.60 -38.33 -1.91
CA ILE A 527 -18.22 -38.92 -0.72
C ILE A 527 -19.60 -39.49 -1.06
N PRO A 528 -19.92 -40.75 -0.68
CA PRO A 528 -21.26 -41.31 -0.88
C PRO A 528 -22.36 -40.49 -0.18
N SER A 529 -23.48 -40.21 -0.86
CA SER A 529 -24.58 -39.38 -0.31
C SER A 529 -25.13 -39.88 1.03
N ALA A 530 -25.20 -41.20 1.24
CA ALA A 530 -25.65 -41.77 2.53
C ALA A 530 -24.71 -41.39 3.70
N MET A 531 -23.40 -41.34 3.45
CA MET A 531 -22.42 -40.95 4.46
C MET A 531 -22.48 -39.45 4.75
N VAL A 532 -22.67 -38.62 3.71
CA VAL A 532 -22.93 -37.18 3.89
C VAL A 532 -24.16 -36.97 4.78
N GLY A 533 -25.25 -37.68 4.50
CA GLY A 533 -26.48 -37.62 5.29
C GLY A 533 -26.25 -37.98 6.76
N GLN A 534 -25.49 -39.04 7.03
CA GLN A 534 -25.14 -39.44 8.38
C GLN A 534 -24.30 -38.37 9.10
N ILE A 535 -23.28 -37.81 8.44
CA ILE A 535 -22.43 -36.77 9.01
C ILE A 535 -23.27 -35.52 9.36
N CYS A 536 -24.12 -35.07 8.45
CA CYS A 536 -25.00 -33.92 8.67
C CYS A 536 -25.95 -34.17 9.85
N TYR A 537 -26.63 -35.33 9.86
CA TYR A 537 -27.55 -35.71 10.93
C TYR A 537 -26.86 -35.73 12.30
N GLU A 538 -25.72 -36.42 12.41
CA GLU A 538 -24.97 -36.52 13.67
C GLU A 538 -24.46 -35.16 14.16
N TYR A 539 -23.96 -34.32 13.25
CA TYR A 539 -23.50 -32.97 13.59
C TYR A 539 -24.65 -32.12 14.13
N ILE A 540 -25.75 -32.02 13.39
CA ILE A 540 -26.89 -31.19 13.78
C ILE A 540 -27.49 -31.64 15.11
N ALA A 541 -27.68 -32.95 15.30
CA ALA A 541 -28.24 -33.50 16.53
C ALA A 541 -27.37 -33.14 17.75
N ARG A 542 -26.05 -33.35 17.66
CA ARG A 542 -25.11 -33.09 18.77
C ARG A 542 -24.93 -31.59 19.02
N SER A 543 -24.82 -30.77 17.98
CA SER A 543 -24.68 -29.31 18.13
C SER A 543 -25.96 -28.67 18.71
N LYS A 544 -27.16 -29.10 18.27
CA LYS A 544 -28.43 -28.65 18.89
C LYS A 544 -28.51 -29.08 20.36
N GLN A 545 -28.13 -30.32 20.70
CA GLN A 545 -28.08 -30.79 22.09
C GLN A 545 -27.13 -29.92 22.94
N MET A 546 -25.93 -29.62 22.43
CA MET A 546 -24.95 -28.78 23.11
C MET A 546 -25.47 -27.34 23.29
N LEU A 547 -26.03 -26.73 22.25
CA LEU A 547 -26.54 -25.35 22.30
C LEU A 547 -27.62 -25.17 23.37
N ARG A 548 -28.53 -26.14 23.52
CA ARG A 548 -29.59 -26.12 24.55
C ARG A 548 -29.07 -26.12 25.99
N THR A 549 -27.81 -26.49 26.21
CA THR A 549 -27.21 -26.44 27.56
C THR A 549 -26.76 -25.03 27.98
N HIS A 550 -26.80 -24.04 27.09
CA HIS A 550 -26.31 -22.68 27.34
C HIS A 550 -27.45 -21.67 27.53
N ALA A 551 -27.46 -20.97 28.66
CA ALA A 551 -28.53 -20.04 29.03
C ALA A 551 -28.69 -18.81 28.09
N HIS A 552 -27.66 -18.47 27.33
CA HIS A 552 -27.67 -17.33 26.39
C HIS A 552 -28.16 -17.71 24.98
N ILE A 553 -28.62 -18.95 24.76
CA ILE A 553 -29.00 -19.45 23.45
C ILE A 553 -30.44 -19.94 23.49
N ALA A 554 -31.27 -19.50 22.53
CA ALA A 554 -32.58 -20.07 22.26
C ALA A 554 -32.66 -20.43 20.77
N LEU A 555 -32.91 -21.71 20.44
CA LEU A 555 -32.97 -22.14 19.04
C LEU A 555 -34.22 -21.57 18.36
N LEU A 556 -34.08 -21.15 17.10
CA LEU A 556 -35.21 -20.62 16.33
C LEU A 556 -36.34 -21.65 16.19
N GLU A 557 -35.98 -22.92 16.00
CA GLU A 557 -36.93 -24.04 15.86
C GLU A 557 -37.66 -24.39 17.16
N ASP A 558 -37.19 -23.99 18.34
CA ASP A 558 -37.90 -24.28 19.60
C ASP A 558 -39.19 -23.43 19.73
N ALA A 559 -39.33 -22.36 18.92
CA ALA A 559 -40.56 -21.56 18.79
C ALA A 559 -41.49 -22.05 17.66
N ASP A 560 -40.95 -22.71 16.62
CA ASP A 560 -41.69 -23.33 15.52
C ASP A 560 -42.01 -24.79 15.91
N VAL A 561 -43.14 -25.01 16.58
CA VAL A 561 -43.60 -26.33 17.06
C VAL A 561 -43.75 -27.32 15.89
N GLY A 562 -42.77 -28.21 15.67
CA GLY A 562 -42.95 -29.39 14.81
C GLY A 562 -41.68 -30.07 14.29
N ALA A 563 -41.26 -31.13 15.00
CA ALA A 563 -40.39 -32.25 14.58
C ALA A 563 -38.98 -31.94 14.04
N ALA A 564 -37.99 -32.69 14.54
CA ALA A 564 -36.67 -32.78 13.90
C ALA A 564 -36.84 -33.20 12.44
N LYS A 565 -36.33 -32.40 11.49
CA LYS A 565 -36.39 -32.73 10.07
C LYS A 565 -35.54 -33.97 9.81
N PRO A 566 -36.10 -35.07 9.28
CA PRO A 566 -35.27 -36.19 8.85
C PRO A 566 -34.29 -35.70 7.77
N SER A 567 -33.02 -36.09 7.86
CA SER A 567 -32.01 -35.76 6.84
C SER A 567 -32.05 -36.73 5.65
N VAL A 568 -32.75 -37.85 5.81
CA VAL A 568 -32.83 -38.95 4.85
C VAL A 568 -34.27 -39.45 4.79
N ALA A 569 -34.82 -39.66 3.60
CA ALA A 569 -36.12 -40.28 3.41
C ALA A 569 -36.07 -41.80 3.67
N GLY A 570 -37.23 -42.46 3.73
CA GLY A 570 -37.31 -43.90 4.03
C GLY A 570 -36.59 -44.82 3.03
N ASP A 571 -36.21 -44.32 1.86
CA ASP A 571 -35.49 -45.01 0.79
C ASP A 571 -33.97 -44.72 0.77
N GLY A 572 -33.45 -43.93 1.71
CA GLY A 572 -32.03 -43.55 1.77
C GLY A 572 -31.65 -42.29 0.99
N THR A 573 -32.60 -41.62 0.33
CA THR A 573 -32.34 -40.34 -0.37
C THR A 573 -32.22 -39.17 0.61
N LEU A 574 -31.36 -38.20 0.29
CA LEU A 574 -31.18 -37.00 1.11
C LEU A 574 -32.40 -36.08 0.99
N LEU A 575 -32.97 -35.70 2.14
CA LEU A 575 -34.04 -34.70 2.17
C LEU A 575 -33.44 -33.31 2.00
N GLN A 576 -34.09 -32.50 1.16
CA GLN A 576 -33.55 -31.23 0.69
C GLN A 576 -34.41 -30.03 1.07
N PRO A 577 -33.78 -28.87 1.32
CA PRO A 577 -32.33 -28.66 1.43
C PRO A 577 -31.74 -29.41 2.64
N LEU A 578 -30.47 -29.79 2.56
CA LEU A 578 -29.77 -30.50 3.63
C LEU A 578 -29.81 -29.68 4.92
N ASP A 579 -30.28 -30.29 6.00
CA ASP A 579 -30.25 -29.66 7.33
C ASP A 579 -28.80 -29.56 7.81
N THR A 580 -28.26 -28.36 7.70
CA THR A 580 -26.83 -28.07 7.90
C THR A 580 -26.61 -26.65 8.48
N ILE A 581 -27.67 -25.93 8.82
CA ILE A 581 -27.62 -24.58 9.41
C ILE A 581 -28.44 -24.61 10.70
N ILE A 582 -27.83 -24.23 11.82
CA ILE A 582 -28.54 -24.04 13.09
C ILE A 582 -28.68 -22.54 13.33
N SER A 583 -29.92 -22.06 13.38
CA SER A 583 -30.26 -20.66 13.68
C SER A 583 -30.67 -20.52 15.15
N PHE A 584 -30.17 -19.49 15.84
CA PHE A 584 -30.49 -19.25 17.24
C PHE A 584 -30.53 -17.77 17.60
N HIS A 585 -31.40 -17.44 18.54
CA HIS A 585 -31.43 -16.15 19.22
C HIS A 585 -30.33 -16.10 20.28
N VAL A 586 -29.80 -14.90 20.50
CA VAL A 586 -28.94 -14.60 21.63
C VAL A 586 -29.77 -13.96 22.73
N VAL A 587 -29.73 -14.55 23.92
CA VAL A 587 -30.50 -14.13 25.09
C VAL A 587 -29.58 -13.43 26.08
N ASP A 588 -29.95 -12.21 26.46
CA ASP A 588 -29.26 -11.40 27.47
C ASP A 588 -30.28 -10.87 28.47
N ALA A 589 -30.07 -11.13 29.76
CA ALA A 589 -31.01 -10.81 30.84
C ALA A 589 -32.48 -11.21 30.57
N GLY A 590 -32.71 -12.35 29.91
CA GLY A 590 -34.06 -12.85 29.57
C GLY A 590 -34.69 -12.22 28.32
N THR A 591 -33.97 -11.38 27.58
CA THR A 591 -34.44 -10.72 26.36
C THR A 591 -33.63 -11.12 25.13
N TYR A 592 -34.27 -11.16 23.96
CA TYR A 592 -33.57 -11.41 22.70
C TYR A 592 -32.85 -10.14 22.21
N LEU A 593 -31.60 -10.29 21.78
CA LEU A 593 -30.81 -9.17 21.29
C LEU A 593 -31.34 -8.58 19.98
N SER A 594 -31.30 -7.25 19.88
CA SER A 594 -31.62 -6.53 18.66
C SER A 594 -30.64 -6.85 17.53
N VAL A 595 -31.05 -6.66 16.28
CA VAL A 595 -30.18 -6.89 15.11
C VAL A 595 -28.91 -6.02 15.16
N GLU A 596 -29.00 -4.79 15.69
CA GLU A 596 -27.88 -3.88 15.88
C GLU A 596 -26.89 -4.43 16.91
N ARG A 597 -27.37 -4.94 18.06
CA ARG A 597 -26.49 -5.58 19.05
C ARG A 597 -25.88 -6.87 18.49
N LEU A 598 -26.64 -7.66 17.72
CA LEU A 598 -26.12 -8.86 17.06
C LEU A 598 -25.01 -8.56 16.05
N LYS A 599 -25.05 -7.43 15.34
CA LYS A 599 -23.95 -6.99 14.46
C LYS A 599 -22.66 -6.73 15.24
N LEU A 600 -22.75 -6.16 16.44
CA LEU A 600 -21.59 -5.96 17.32
C LEU A 600 -21.09 -7.30 17.88
N VAL A 601 -21.98 -8.20 18.33
CA VAL A 601 -21.60 -9.56 18.76
C VAL A 601 -20.88 -10.32 17.63
N HIS A 602 -21.43 -10.25 16.41
CA HIS A 602 -20.82 -10.86 15.21
C HIS A 602 -19.41 -10.32 14.94
N MET A 603 -19.20 -9.01 15.10
CA MET A 603 -17.89 -8.36 14.96
C MET A 603 -16.91 -8.76 16.09
N PHE A 604 -17.37 -8.82 17.34
CA PHE A 604 -16.51 -9.23 18.47
C PHE A 604 -16.12 -10.71 18.41
N LEU A 605 -17.00 -11.60 17.94
CA LEU A 605 -16.68 -13.01 17.77
C LEU A 605 -15.49 -13.22 16.82
N SER A 606 -15.38 -12.41 15.76
CA SER A 606 -14.29 -12.50 14.79
C SER A 606 -12.97 -11.82 15.21
N LYS A 607 -12.95 -11.03 16.29
CA LYS A 607 -11.75 -10.30 16.76
C LYS A 607 -11.03 -11.01 17.90
N ASP A 608 -9.75 -10.72 18.07
CA ASP A 608 -9.07 -11.00 19.33
C ASP A 608 -9.50 -9.93 20.35
N ILE A 609 -10.20 -10.35 21.41
CA ILE A 609 -10.69 -9.46 22.47
C ILE A 609 -9.92 -9.63 23.78
N SER A 610 -8.82 -10.38 23.78
CA SER A 610 -8.07 -10.74 24.99
C SER A 610 -7.49 -9.54 25.73
N SER A 611 -7.18 -8.44 25.03
CA SER A 611 -6.67 -7.19 25.61
C SER A 611 -7.64 -6.49 26.56
N VAL A 612 -8.94 -6.83 26.51
CA VAL A 612 -9.98 -6.26 27.37
C VAL A 612 -10.31 -7.20 28.56
N ILE A 613 -9.94 -8.48 28.46
CA ILE A 613 -10.29 -9.55 29.43
C ILE A 613 -9.13 -9.83 30.40
N THR A 614 -8.14 -8.94 30.50
CA THR A 614 -6.83 -9.17 31.15
C THR A 614 -6.87 -9.45 32.66
N GLU A 615 -8.03 -9.44 33.31
CA GLU A 615 -8.14 -9.39 34.77
C GLU A 615 -8.58 -10.69 35.48
N THR A 616 -9.02 -11.75 34.79
CA THR A 616 -9.80 -12.81 35.47
C THR A 616 -9.25 -14.24 35.42
N CYS A 617 -8.76 -14.76 34.28
CA CYS A 617 -8.29 -16.17 34.18
C CYS A 617 -7.50 -16.47 32.88
N PRO A 618 -6.35 -17.21 32.92
CA PRO A 618 -5.61 -17.59 31.71
C PRO A 618 -6.42 -18.36 30.66
N LEU A 619 -7.39 -19.17 31.09
CA LEU A 619 -8.28 -19.90 30.18
C LEU A 619 -9.27 -18.95 29.46
N GLU A 620 -9.74 -17.90 30.14
CA GLU A 620 -10.61 -16.89 29.53
C GLU A 620 -9.84 -16.02 28.54
N VAL A 621 -8.58 -15.66 28.84
CA VAL A 621 -7.69 -14.97 27.90
C VAL A 621 -7.47 -15.81 26.64
N ALA A 622 -7.23 -17.12 26.80
CA ALA A 622 -7.08 -18.03 25.68
C ALA A 622 -8.37 -18.20 24.85
N LEU A 623 -9.54 -18.14 25.49
CA LEU A 623 -10.85 -18.14 24.81
C LEU A 623 -11.11 -16.81 24.08
N ALA A 624 -10.75 -15.69 24.71
CA ALA A 624 -10.91 -14.33 24.19
C ALA A 624 -10.12 -14.09 22.89
N SER A 625 -8.95 -14.72 22.75
CA SER A 625 -8.12 -14.61 21.54
C SER A 625 -8.59 -15.46 20.36
N LYS A 626 -9.50 -16.43 20.57
CA LYS A 626 -10.02 -17.28 19.49
C LYS A 626 -10.90 -16.51 18.53
N LYS A 627 -10.56 -16.50 17.23
CA LYS A 627 -11.40 -15.93 16.18
C LYS A 627 -12.48 -16.93 15.76
N CYS A 628 -13.74 -16.56 15.97
CA CYS A 628 -14.91 -17.39 15.69
C CYS A 628 -15.73 -16.73 14.58
N LEU A 629 -15.91 -17.43 13.45
CA LEU A 629 -16.78 -16.95 12.38
C LEU A 629 -18.14 -17.64 12.45
N VAL A 630 -19.20 -16.85 12.47
CA VAL A 630 -20.58 -17.33 12.38
C VAL A 630 -21.32 -16.61 11.26
N GLY A 631 -22.44 -17.17 10.82
CA GLY A 631 -23.30 -16.54 9.82
C GLY A 631 -23.77 -15.16 10.29
N GLN A 632 -23.79 -14.20 9.35
CA GLN A 632 -24.26 -12.84 9.64
C GLN A 632 -25.66 -12.83 10.26
N PRO A 633 -25.97 -11.81 11.10
CA PRO A 633 -27.30 -11.62 11.67
C PRO A 633 -28.40 -11.59 10.62
N VAL A 634 -29.52 -12.26 10.91
CA VAL A 634 -30.70 -12.28 10.04
C VAL A 634 -31.87 -11.69 10.80
N THR A 635 -32.56 -10.72 10.17
CA THR A 635 -33.82 -10.18 10.65
C THR A 635 -34.95 -11.14 10.31
N LEU A 636 -35.88 -11.35 11.25
CA LEU A 636 -37.04 -12.21 11.07
C LEU A 636 -38.30 -11.34 10.97
N GLY A 637 -38.79 -11.12 9.75
CA GLY A 637 -39.94 -10.21 9.53
C GLY A 637 -39.61 -8.76 9.93
N LYS A 638 -40.47 -8.15 10.74
CA LYS A 638 -40.25 -6.81 11.33
C LYS A 638 -39.95 -6.86 12.83
N LEU A 639 -39.57 -8.04 13.35
CA LEU A 639 -39.19 -8.18 14.75
C LEU A 639 -37.97 -7.29 15.08
N PRO A 640 -37.92 -6.69 16.28
CA PRO A 640 -36.79 -5.85 16.70
C PRO A 640 -35.52 -6.64 16.98
N HIS A 641 -35.60 -7.98 17.00
CA HIS A 641 -34.52 -8.92 17.28
C HIS A 641 -34.28 -9.86 16.08
N GLY A 642 -33.14 -10.54 16.09
CA GLY A 642 -32.74 -11.45 15.02
C GLY A 642 -32.09 -12.73 15.52
N VAL A 643 -31.44 -13.44 14.60
CA VAL A 643 -30.73 -14.69 14.88
C VAL A 643 -29.30 -14.67 14.33
N LEU A 644 -28.40 -15.40 15.01
CA LEU A 644 -27.11 -15.83 14.50
C LEU A 644 -27.20 -17.29 14.04
N ARG A 645 -26.19 -17.73 13.29
CA ARG A 645 -26.19 -19.06 12.67
C ARG A 645 -24.83 -19.72 12.72
N ILE A 646 -24.79 -21.01 13.07
CA ILE A 646 -23.64 -21.88 12.82
C ILE A 646 -24.00 -22.85 11.70
N ALA A 647 -23.08 -23.05 10.75
CA ALA A 647 -23.33 -23.88 9.58
C ALA A 647 -22.22 -24.90 9.36
N LEU A 648 -22.63 -26.13 9.04
CA LEU A 648 -21.77 -27.18 8.52
C LEU A 648 -21.50 -26.92 7.04
N GLY A 649 -20.22 -26.87 6.65
CA GLY A 649 -19.77 -26.76 5.26
C GLY A 649 -19.14 -28.07 4.75
N ALA A 650 -18.95 -28.16 3.44
CA ALA A 650 -18.31 -29.28 2.78
C ALA A 650 -16.85 -29.47 3.24
N ASP A 651 -16.15 -28.39 3.60
CA ASP A 651 -14.82 -28.42 4.21
C ASP A 651 -14.80 -29.22 5.53
N MET A 652 -15.82 -29.05 6.37
CA MET A 652 -15.98 -29.80 7.62
C MET A 652 -16.36 -31.26 7.37
N VAL A 653 -17.27 -31.52 6.42
CA VAL A 653 -17.62 -32.88 6.00
C VAL A 653 -16.37 -33.61 5.47
N ASN A 654 -15.58 -32.94 4.65
CA ASN A 654 -14.31 -33.44 4.12
C ASN A 654 -13.31 -33.78 5.24
N CYS A 655 -13.24 -32.96 6.31
CA CYS A 655 -12.38 -33.24 7.46
C CYS A 655 -12.79 -34.51 8.20
N ILE A 656 -14.09 -34.72 8.41
CA ILE A 656 -14.63 -35.94 9.04
C ILE A 656 -14.35 -37.15 8.16
N TYR A 657 -14.63 -37.06 6.85
CA TYR A 657 -14.41 -38.14 5.90
C TYR A 657 -12.94 -38.57 5.82
N ARG A 658 -12.01 -37.60 5.84
CA ARG A 658 -10.56 -37.87 5.83
C ARG A 658 -10.01 -38.30 7.20
N GLY A 659 -10.82 -38.31 8.26
CA GLY A 659 -10.37 -38.57 9.62
C GLY A 659 -9.42 -37.51 10.20
N ILE A 660 -9.44 -36.29 9.63
CA ILE A 660 -8.63 -35.15 10.12
C ILE A 660 -9.22 -34.59 11.42
N LYS A 661 -10.55 -34.62 11.54
CA LYS A 661 -11.28 -34.28 12.76
C LYS A 661 -12.33 -35.35 13.05
N THR A 662 -12.70 -35.45 14.31
CA THR A 662 -13.82 -36.25 14.80
C THR A 662 -15.06 -35.37 14.96
N MET A 663 -16.23 -36.00 15.02
CA MET A 663 -17.50 -35.29 15.27
C MET A 663 -17.48 -34.57 16.62
N VAL A 664 -16.83 -35.17 17.62
CA VAL A 664 -16.71 -34.58 18.97
C VAL A 664 -15.89 -33.29 18.93
N GLU A 665 -14.78 -33.26 18.19
CA GLU A 665 -13.96 -32.05 18.05
C GLU A 665 -14.73 -30.91 17.38
N LEU A 666 -15.55 -31.19 16.35
CA LEU A 666 -16.36 -30.16 15.70
C LEU A 666 -17.41 -29.55 16.66
N VAL A 667 -18.06 -30.37 17.49
CA VAL A 667 -19.04 -29.91 18.48
C VAL A 667 -18.37 -29.17 19.63
N LEU A 668 -17.15 -29.57 20.03
CA LEU A 668 -16.36 -28.84 21.02
C LEU A 668 -15.97 -27.46 20.51
N GLU A 669 -15.60 -27.33 19.23
CA GLU A 669 -15.38 -26.03 18.60
C GLU A 669 -16.64 -25.16 18.60
N ASP A 670 -17.83 -25.73 18.37
CA ASP A 670 -19.09 -24.99 18.48
C ASP A 670 -19.31 -24.48 19.91
N ALA A 671 -18.98 -25.28 20.93
CA ALA A 671 -19.07 -24.87 22.32
C ALA A 671 -18.11 -23.70 22.63
N ILE A 672 -16.92 -23.66 22.02
CA ILE A 672 -15.99 -22.52 22.15
C ILE A 672 -16.63 -21.23 21.61
N VAL A 673 -17.33 -21.28 20.48
CA VAL A 673 -18.05 -20.11 19.92
C VAL A 673 -19.06 -19.58 20.92
N VAL A 674 -19.86 -20.46 21.53
CA VAL A 674 -20.90 -20.07 22.50
C VAL A 674 -20.29 -19.53 23.79
N ARG A 675 -19.20 -20.13 24.27
CA ARG A 675 -18.50 -19.64 25.46
C ARG A 675 -17.87 -18.26 25.23
N LYS A 676 -17.30 -18.01 24.06
CA LYS A 676 -16.80 -16.68 23.71
C LYS A 676 -17.94 -15.67 23.61
N LEU A 677 -19.10 -16.06 23.07
CA LEU A 677 -20.29 -15.21 23.06
C LEU A 677 -20.70 -14.82 24.48
N GLN A 678 -20.75 -15.77 25.42
CA GLN A 678 -21.03 -15.48 26.83
C GLN A 678 -20.04 -14.47 27.44
N LEU A 679 -18.75 -14.63 27.12
CA LEU A 679 -17.70 -13.72 27.58
C LEU A 679 -17.89 -12.30 27.03
N ILE A 680 -18.28 -12.17 25.76
CA ILE A 680 -18.60 -10.89 25.11
C ILE A 680 -19.76 -10.17 25.83
N LEU A 681 -20.84 -10.89 26.13
CA LEU A 681 -21.99 -10.30 26.83
C LEU A 681 -21.62 -9.83 28.23
N SER A 682 -20.76 -10.59 28.92
CA SER A 682 -20.30 -10.27 30.28
C SER A 682 -19.39 -9.03 30.34
N HIS A 683 -18.73 -8.67 29.23
CA HIS A 683 -17.80 -7.53 29.14
C HIS A 683 -18.27 -6.50 28.08
N TRP A 684 -19.58 -6.35 27.93
CA TRP A 684 -20.18 -5.54 26.86
C TRP A 684 -19.68 -4.08 26.84
N GLU A 685 -19.69 -3.39 27.98
CA GLU A 685 -19.33 -1.97 28.08
C GLU A 685 -17.84 -1.72 27.75
N PRO A 686 -16.86 -2.43 28.35
CA PRO A 686 -15.45 -2.29 27.99
C PRO A 686 -15.16 -2.60 26.51
N LEU A 687 -15.80 -3.63 25.95
CA LEU A 687 -15.62 -3.98 24.54
C LEU A 687 -16.15 -2.89 23.61
N CYS A 688 -17.31 -2.33 23.91
CA CYS A 688 -17.84 -1.19 23.16
C CYS A 688 -16.89 0.02 23.27
N ALA A 689 -16.43 0.36 24.48
CA ALA A 689 -15.52 1.48 24.69
C ALA A 689 -14.19 1.34 23.94
N ARG A 690 -13.67 0.10 23.79
CA ARG A 690 -12.40 -0.16 23.12
C ARG A 690 -12.49 -0.23 21.59
N PHE A 691 -13.58 -0.82 21.07
CA PHE A 691 -13.65 -1.24 19.67
C PHE A 691 -14.72 -0.50 18.85
N VAL A 692 -15.47 0.42 19.46
CA VAL A 692 -16.50 1.23 18.81
C VAL A 692 -16.14 2.71 18.97
N ASP A 693 -15.40 3.26 18.01
CA ASP A 693 -15.06 4.69 17.97
C ASP A 693 -16.27 5.56 17.60
N VAL A 694 -16.49 6.63 18.38
CA VAL A 694 -17.32 7.77 17.99
C VAL A 694 -16.44 8.69 17.14
N PRO A 695 -16.77 8.99 15.86
CA PRO A 695 -15.85 9.70 14.98
C PRO A 695 -15.64 11.17 15.41
N VAL A 696 -14.40 11.56 15.65
CA VAL A 696 -13.94 12.96 15.64
C VAL A 696 -13.27 13.21 14.29
N GLN A 697 -13.84 14.09 13.47
CA GLN A 697 -13.29 14.47 12.17
C GLN A 697 -12.07 15.38 12.34
N HIS A 698 -10.89 14.92 11.93
CA HIS A 698 -9.75 15.79 11.64
C HIS A 698 -9.65 16.00 10.12
N HIS A 699 -9.83 17.24 9.68
CA HIS A 699 -9.54 17.67 8.31
C HIS A 699 -8.14 18.29 8.27
N LEU A 700 -7.23 17.72 7.48
CA LEU A 700 -6.00 18.38 7.05
C LEU A 700 -6.24 18.98 5.65
N PRO A 701 -5.97 20.27 5.40
CA PRO A 701 -6.09 20.85 4.07
C PRO A 701 -4.91 20.47 3.18
N SER A 702 -5.24 20.04 1.97
CA SER A 702 -4.31 19.71 0.89
C SER A 702 -4.03 20.94 0.01
N THR A 703 -3.11 21.84 0.40
CA THR A 703 -2.38 22.73 -0.54
C THR A 703 -1.34 23.61 0.17
N PRO A 704 -0.10 23.75 -0.36
CA PRO A 704 0.86 24.73 0.13
C PRO A 704 0.52 26.16 -0.35
N PRO A 705 0.86 27.23 0.41
CA PRO A 705 0.49 28.59 0.07
C PRO A 705 1.34 29.17 -1.08
N LYS A 706 0.73 30.06 -1.88
CA LYS A 706 1.42 30.85 -2.91
C LYS A 706 2.27 31.98 -2.29
N PRO A 707 3.47 32.29 -2.84
CA PRO A 707 4.34 33.34 -2.32
C PRO A 707 3.87 34.77 -2.69
N ALA A 708 4.16 35.73 -1.79
CA ALA A 708 3.82 37.15 -1.88
C ALA A 708 4.96 38.04 -2.46
N ALA A 709 4.64 39.32 -2.71
CA ALA A 709 5.24 40.27 -3.66
C ALA A 709 6.71 40.74 -3.49
N ALA A 710 7.18 41.50 -4.50
CA ALA A 710 8.43 41.31 -5.26
C ALA A 710 9.76 41.94 -4.79
N ASN A 711 9.87 42.63 -3.63
CA ASN A 711 11.16 43.25 -3.23
C ASN A 711 11.73 42.76 -1.88
N SER A 712 11.00 41.93 -1.14
CA SER A 712 11.49 41.22 0.07
C SER A 712 11.70 39.72 -0.15
N VAL A 713 11.58 39.25 -1.39
CA VAL A 713 11.40 37.82 -1.74
C VAL A 713 12.67 37.00 -1.51
N TRP A 714 13.85 37.62 -1.57
CA TRP A 714 15.14 36.91 -1.56
C TRP A 714 15.81 36.83 -0.19
N ASN A 715 15.30 37.53 0.83
CA ASN A 715 15.88 37.53 2.17
C ASN A 715 15.11 36.57 3.10
N PHE A 716 15.59 35.33 3.16
CA PHE A 716 15.05 34.24 3.98
C PHE A 716 15.58 34.22 5.43
N ALA A 717 16.27 35.25 5.91
CA ALA A 717 16.82 35.24 7.27
C ALA A 717 15.75 35.36 8.36
N VAL A 718 15.92 34.63 9.46
CA VAL A 718 15.06 34.74 10.66
C VAL A 718 15.11 36.16 11.21
N LYS A 719 13.97 36.86 11.17
CA LYS A 719 13.85 38.22 11.67
C LYS A 719 13.91 38.25 13.19
N THR A 720 14.60 39.25 13.75
CA THR A 720 14.70 39.44 15.21
C THR A 720 13.34 39.47 15.92
N ALA A 721 12.30 40.04 15.28
CA ALA A 721 10.94 40.11 15.82
C ALA A 721 10.25 38.73 15.99
N ALA A 722 10.66 37.69 15.25
CA ALA A 722 10.06 36.36 15.32
C ALA A 722 10.58 35.52 16.51
N LYS A 723 11.74 35.87 17.06
CA LYS A 723 12.46 35.05 18.05
C LYS A 723 11.81 35.03 19.44
N SER A 724 11.32 36.18 19.93
CA SER A 724 10.61 36.22 21.23
C SER A 724 9.28 35.44 21.20
N PRO A 725 8.39 35.60 20.20
CA PRO A 725 7.22 34.74 20.06
C PRO A 725 7.56 33.25 19.99
N ALA A 726 8.60 32.87 19.24
CA ALA A 726 9.05 31.48 19.11
C ALA A 726 9.52 30.90 20.46
N LEU A 727 10.37 31.62 21.19
CA LEU A 727 10.82 31.19 22.51
C LEU A 727 9.66 31.04 23.49
N ARG A 728 8.72 32.00 23.52
CA ARG A 728 7.54 31.94 24.39
C ARG A 728 6.65 30.73 24.08
N ALA A 729 6.45 30.42 22.80
CA ALA A 729 5.68 29.26 22.40
C ALA A 729 6.38 27.96 22.82
N LEU A 730 7.71 27.88 22.69
CA LEU A 730 8.48 26.73 23.15
C LEU A 730 8.35 26.56 24.67
N LEU A 731 8.51 27.64 25.45
CA LEU A 731 8.34 27.61 26.91
C LEU A 731 6.92 27.19 27.34
N ALA A 732 5.90 27.47 26.51
CA ALA A 732 4.50 27.12 26.78
C ALA A 732 4.06 25.75 26.21
N SER A 733 4.90 25.10 25.40
CA SER A 733 4.54 23.90 24.62
C SER A 733 4.41 22.61 25.43
N GLY A 734 4.90 22.60 26.68
CA GLY A 734 4.96 21.40 27.52
C GLY A 734 6.08 20.41 27.13
N HIS A 735 6.99 20.79 26.23
CA HIS A 735 8.23 20.05 25.96
C HIS A 735 9.22 20.19 27.11
N ASP A 736 10.05 19.16 27.32
CA ASP A 736 11.18 19.22 28.25
C ASP A 736 12.16 20.31 27.81
N LEU A 737 12.47 21.24 28.71
CA LEU A 737 13.42 22.33 28.47
C LEU A 737 14.82 21.90 28.87
N PHE A 738 15.80 22.23 28.02
CA PHE A 738 17.21 21.92 28.23
C PHE A 738 18.03 23.22 28.34
N PRO A 739 19.15 23.23 29.07
CA PRO A 739 20.01 24.41 29.25
C PRO A 739 20.50 25.03 27.93
N ARG A 740 20.54 24.23 26.85
CA ARG A 740 20.83 24.65 25.48
C ARG A 740 19.84 24.03 24.51
N MET A 741 19.30 24.83 23.59
CA MET A 741 18.35 24.40 22.56
C MET A 741 18.64 25.09 21.23
N VAL A 742 18.43 24.39 20.11
CA VAL A 742 18.55 24.96 18.75
C VAL A 742 17.16 25.13 18.15
N LEU A 743 16.89 26.28 17.52
CA LEU A 743 15.60 26.60 16.91
C LEU A 743 15.78 26.95 15.43
N TYR A 744 14.91 26.38 14.59
CA TYR A 744 14.80 26.70 13.17
C TYR A 744 13.42 27.30 12.83
N ASP A 745 13.44 28.34 12.00
CA ASP A 745 12.23 28.88 11.39
C ASP A 745 11.91 28.07 10.14
N LEU A 746 10.86 27.23 10.19
CA LEU A 746 10.57 26.27 9.13
C LEU A 746 10.10 26.96 7.84
N ASP A 747 9.42 28.10 7.97
CA ASP A 747 9.01 28.91 6.82
C ASP A 747 10.25 29.51 6.14
N ALA A 748 11.22 29.99 6.92
CA ALA A 748 12.48 30.50 6.41
C ALA A 748 13.31 29.42 5.67
N VAL A 749 13.30 28.17 6.17
CA VAL A 749 13.97 27.02 5.50
C VAL A 749 13.35 26.76 4.12
N ASP A 750 12.02 26.72 4.04
CA ASP A 750 11.31 26.50 2.77
C ASP A 750 11.66 27.62 1.75
N VAL A 751 11.67 28.89 2.19
CA VAL A 751 12.02 30.04 1.33
C VAL A 751 13.48 29.99 0.88
N ALA A 752 14.41 29.52 1.73
CA ALA A 752 15.84 29.44 1.39
C ALA A 752 16.08 28.48 0.20
N PHE A 753 15.46 27.30 0.20
CA PHE A 753 15.57 26.36 -0.92
C PHE A 753 14.87 26.85 -2.19
N GLN A 754 13.70 27.49 -2.05
CA GLN A 754 13.02 28.11 -3.19
C GLN A 754 13.88 29.22 -3.84
N THR A 755 14.57 30.01 -3.01
CA THR A 755 15.47 31.09 -3.44
C THR A 755 16.74 30.56 -4.13
N LEU A 756 17.18 29.35 -3.79
CA LEU A 756 18.30 28.68 -4.46
C LEU A 756 17.94 28.29 -5.90
N VAL A 757 16.77 27.68 -6.10
CA VAL A 757 16.37 27.11 -7.40
C VAL A 757 15.84 28.19 -8.36
N ALA A 758 15.04 29.14 -7.87
CA ALA A 758 14.28 30.05 -8.71
C ALA A 758 15.09 30.92 -9.71
N PRO A 759 16.30 31.42 -9.38
CA PRO A 759 17.05 32.28 -10.31
C PRO A 759 17.78 31.54 -11.43
N PHE A 760 17.98 30.22 -11.33
CA PHE A 760 18.83 29.46 -12.25
C PHE A 760 18.05 28.82 -13.42
N PRO A 761 18.65 28.69 -14.62
CA PRO A 761 18.04 27.99 -15.75
C PRO A 761 17.86 26.47 -15.52
N PRO A 762 16.98 25.79 -16.26
CA PRO A 762 16.66 24.37 -16.04
C PRO A 762 17.81 23.36 -16.23
N HIS A 763 18.91 23.72 -16.90
CA HIS A 763 20.08 22.83 -17.04
C HIS A 763 21.09 22.98 -15.90
N PHE A 764 20.80 23.86 -14.95
CA PHE A 764 21.48 23.90 -13.67
C PHE A 764 20.76 23.00 -12.68
N GLU A 765 21.48 22.10 -12.04
CA GLU A 765 20.99 21.40 -10.86
C GLU A 765 21.78 21.84 -9.62
N HIS A 766 21.14 21.72 -8.47
CA HIS A 766 21.72 22.12 -7.20
C HIS A 766 21.98 20.89 -6.34
N ARG A 767 23.04 20.95 -5.54
CA ARG A 767 23.36 19.98 -4.49
C ARG A 767 23.55 20.74 -3.17
N PHE A 768 22.78 20.38 -2.14
CA PHE A 768 22.94 20.92 -0.81
C PHE A 768 24.07 20.18 -0.08
N SER A 769 25.01 20.91 0.51
CA SER A 769 26.15 20.31 1.21
C SER A 769 25.72 19.77 2.57
N VAL A 770 25.73 18.45 2.74
CA VAL A 770 25.28 17.78 3.97
C VAL A 770 26.13 18.19 5.18
N SER A 771 27.42 18.44 4.97
CA SER A 771 28.34 18.91 6.01
C SER A 771 27.94 20.25 6.66
N ALA A 772 27.16 21.09 5.98
CA ALA A 772 26.66 22.36 6.53
C ALA A 772 25.54 22.13 7.56
N CYS A 773 24.60 21.23 7.24
CA CYS A 773 23.50 20.86 8.12
C CYS A 773 23.01 19.44 7.79
N PRO A 774 23.46 18.40 8.53
CA PRO A 774 23.08 17.02 8.27
C PRO A 774 21.71 16.64 8.85
N LEU A 775 20.97 17.60 9.42
CA LEU A 775 19.67 17.35 10.03
C LEU A 775 18.73 16.75 8.99
N ALA A 776 18.14 15.58 9.30
CA ALA A 776 17.25 14.87 8.37
C ALA A 776 16.13 15.76 7.83
N PHE A 777 15.64 16.70 8.63
CA PHE A 777 14.69 17.73 8.21
C PHE A 777 15.22 18.57 7.02
N PHE A 778 16.43 19.13 7.10
CA PHE A 778 17.02 19.94 6.02
C PHE A 778 17.25 19.13 4.75
N LEU A 779 17.75 17.91 4.90
CA LEU A 779 18.04 17.05 3.75
C LEU A 779 16.74 16.63 3.04
N ARG A 780 15.67 16.31 3.78
CA ARG A 780 14.34 16.07 3.21
C ARG A 780 13.78 17.31 2.51
N ARG A 781 13.90 18.50 3.11
CA ARG A 781 13.51 19.76 2.45
C ARG A 781 14.28 20.02 1.16
N ALA A 782 15.57 19.71 1.11
CA ALA A 782 16.36 19.80 -0.13
C ALA A 782 15.80 18.86 -1.21
N ILE A 783 15.57 17.58 -0.86
CA ILE A 783 15.01 16.55 -1.77
C ILE A 783 13.63 16.95 -2.30
N GLU A 784 12.74 17.43 -1.42
CA GLU A 784 11.40 17.91 -1.79
C GLU A 784 11.43 19.11 -2.76
N ASN A 785 12.48 19.93 -2.71
CA ASN A 785 12.71 21.05 -3.63
C ASN A 785 13.54 20.65 -4.87
N ASP A 786 13.68 19.35 -5.15
CA ASP A 786 14.45 18.78 -6.27
C ASP A 786 15.96 19.06 -6.22
N VAL A 787 16.47 19.50 -5.07
CA VAL A 787 17.89 19.74 -4.78
C VAL A 787 18.54 18.44 -4.31
N GLY A 788 19.60 18.00 -5.00
CA GLY A 788 20.36 16.81 -4.61
C GLY A 788 21.31 17.07 -3.44
N LEU A 789 22.20 16.14 -3.12
CA LEU A 789 23.05 16.21 -1.93
C LEU A 789 24.54 16.02 -2.25
N THR A 790 25.38 16.92 -1.75
CA THR A 790 26.84 16.78 -1.77
C THR A 790 27.30 16.21 -0.43
N CYS A 791 27.93 15.04 -0.48
CA CYS A 791 28.40 14.29 0.68
C CYS A 791 29.94 14.32 0.75
N ALA A 792 30.46 14.63 1.92
CA ALA A 792 31.88 14.66 2.25
C ALA A 792 32.35 13.40 3.01
N SER A 793 31.45 12.49 3.37
CA SER A 793 31.80 11.19 3.97
C SER A 793 30.86 10.08 3.51
N ILE A 794 31.26 8.82 3.69
CA ILE A 794 30.39 7.68 3.39
C ILE A 794 29.15 7.66 4.29
N VAL A 795 29.26 8.16 5.52
CA VAL A 795 28.12 8.25 6.45
C VAL A 795 27.09 9.24 5.91
N GLU A 796 27.54 10.37 5.35
CA GLU A 796 26.66 11.32 4.67
C GLU A 796 26.02 10.72 3.42
N VAL A 797 26.77 9.95 2.62
CA VAL A 797 26.19 9.22 1.46
C VAL A 797 25.11 8.24 1.91
N GLN A 798 25.37 7.46 2.97
CA GLN A 798 24.38 6.53 3.49
C GLN A 798 23.19 7.24 4.15
N HIS A 799 23.40 8.41 4.74
CA HIS A 799 22.33 9.24 5.30
C HIS A 799 21.45 9.82 4.19
N ALA A 800 22.07 10.34 3.13
CA ALA A 800 21.38 10.80 1.92
C ALA A 800 20.53 9.69 1.29
N LEU A 801 21.10 8.47 1.16
CA LEU A 801 20.42 7.27 0.63
C LEU A 801 19.28 6.73 1.50
N ARG A 802 19.28 7.06 2.79
CA ARG A 802 18.24 6.66 3.76
C ARG A 802 17.06 7.65 3.81
N LEU A 803 17.14 8.80 3.12
CA LEU A 803 16.23 9.93 3.36
C LEU A 803 15.28 10.30 2.22
N GLY A 804 15.38 9.70 1.05
CA GLY A 804 14.72 10.14 -0.19
C GLY A 804 15.60 10.44 -1.42
N CYS A 805 16.92 10.70 -1.29
CA CYS A 805 17.76 11.29 -2.35
C CYS A 805 18.27 10.34 -3.45
N ALA A 806 17.49 10.12 -4.52
CA ALA A 806 17.88 9.29 -5.67
C ALA A 806 19.40 9.26 -5.98
N PRO A 807 20.06 8.09 -6.14
CA PRO A 807 21.52 7.99 -6.13
C PRO A 807 22.26 8.90 -7.12
N HIS A 808 21.68 9.15 -8.31
CA HIS A 808 22.23 10.04 -9.33
C HIS A 808 22.16 11.54 -8.96
N LYS A 809 21.47 11.89 -7.88
CA LYS A 809 21.44 13.22 -7.25
C LYS A 809 22.34 13.32 -6.03
N ILE A 810 23.04 12.26 -5.65
CA ILE A 810 24.06 12.27 -4.61
C ILE A 810 25.43 12.33 -5.27
N VAL A 811 26.28 13.24 -4.79
CA VAL A 811 27.67 13.31 -5.21
C VAL A 811 28.60 13.12 -4.01
N PHE A 812 29.53 12.17 -4.12
CA PHE A 812 30.53 11.90 -3.09
C PHE A 812 31.86 12.59 -3.43
N THR A 813 32.20 13.65 -2.70
CA THR A 813 33.25 14.62 -3.06
C THR A 813 34.33 14.82 -1.99
N SER A 814 34.55 13.80 -1.14
CA SER A 814 35.63 13.80 -0.12
C SER A 814 37.03 13.83 -0.75
N PRO A 815 38.01 14.59 -0.23
CA PRO A 815 39.41 14.48 -0.66
C PRO A 815 40.06 13.14 -0.28
N VAL A 816 39.45 12.40 0.65
CA VAL A 816 39.94 11.09 1.09
C VAL A 816 38.77 10.11 1.09
N LYS A 817 38.74 9.23 0.08
CA LYS A 817 37.80 8.10 0.00
C LYS A 817 38.60 6.80 0.05
N THR A 818 38.19 5.88 0.92
CA THR A 818 38.78 4.55 0.96
C THR A 818 38.28 3.71 -0.22
N ARG A 819 39.06 2.67 -0.59
CA ARG A 819 38.68 1.74 -1.66
C ARG A 819 37.29 1.11 -1.46
N ARG A 820 36.92 0.83 -0.20
CA ARG A 820 35.62 0.26 0.16
C ARG A 820 34.49 1.26 -0.02
N GLU A 821 34.71 2.52 0.34
CA GLU A 821 33.71 3.58 0.18
C GLU A 821 33.50 3.93 -1.29
N ILE A 822 34.58 3.95 -2.10
CA ILE A 822 34.50 4.12 -3.56
C ILE A 822 33.69 2.99 -4.19
N ALA A 823 34.01 1.74 -3.85
CA ALA A 823 33.27 0.58 -4.35
C ALA A 823 31.79 0.64 -3.96
N TYR A 824 31.49 0.92 -2.68
CA TYR A 824 30.12 1.06 -2.18
C TYR A 824 29.35 2.16 -2.92
N ALA A 825 29.91 3.36 -3.04
CA ALA A 825 29.26 4.48 -3.71
C ALA A 825 28.96 4.16 -5.19
N ILE A 826 29.94 3.60 -5.91
CA ILE A 826 29.77 3.18 -7.31
C ILE A 826 28.72 2.09 -7.46
N ASP A 827 28.71 1.09 -6.56
CA ASP A 827 27.76 -0.02 -6.60
C ASP A 827 26.32 0.40 -6.28
N MET A 828 26.15 1.46 -5.48
CA MET A 828 24.85 2.08 -5.18
C MET A 828 24.40 3.10 -6.25
N GLY A 829 25.21 3.34 -7.29
CA GLY A 829 24.87 4.29 -8.36
C GLY A 829 25.04 5.77 -7.98
N VAL A 830 25.82 6.06 -6.95
CA VAL A 830 26.16 7.42 -6.49
C VAL A 830 27.25 8.03 -7.39
N GLU A 831 27.13 9.32 -7.73
CA GLU A 831 28.17 10.02 -8.49
C GLU A 831 29.43 10.17 -7.63
N VAL A 832 30.59 9.81 -8.18
CA VAL A 832 31.87 9.87 -7.45
C VAL A 832 32.83 10.80 -8.17
N ASN A 833 33.34 11.79 -7.44
CA ASN A 833 34.36 12.70 -7.95
C ASN A 833 35.73 12.25 -7.47
N ALA A 834 36.61 11.86 -8.38
CA ALA A 834 38.01 11.59 -8.08
C ALA A 834 38.72 12.90 -7.72
N ASP A 835 39.42 12.92 -6.58
CA ASP A 835 40.13 14.10 -6.07
C ASP A 835 41.62 14.09 -6.47
N SER A 836 42.18 12.91 -6.79
CA SER A 836 43.57 12.72 -7.22
C SER A 836 43.71 11.67 -8.33
N PHE A 837 44.87 11.65 -9.00
CA PHE A 837 45.19 10.60 -9.99
C PHE A 837 45.25 9.20 -9.37
N GLU A 838 45.72 9.07 -8.12
CA GLU A 838 45.76 7.77 -7.44
C GLU A 838 44.36 7.24 -7.14
N GLU A 839 43.46 8.11 -6.71
CA GLU A 839 42.06 7.75 -6.50
C GLU A 839 41.38 7.35 -7.82
N LEU A 840 41.70 8.04 -8.91
CA LEU A 840 41.21 7.70 -10.25
C LEU A 840 41.66 6.29 -10.68
N GLU A 841 42.90 5.90 -10.38
CA GLU A 841 43.39 4.53 -10.66
C GLU A 841 42.66 3.48 -9.80
N ILE A 842 42.27 3.80 -8.57
CA ILE A 842 41.41 2.93 -7.74
C ILE A 842 40.02 2.76 -8.37
N ILE A 843 39.39 3.86 -8.78
CA ILE A 843 38.09 3.85 -9.46
C ILE A 843 38.17 3.03 -10.76
N LYS A 844 39.23 3.25 -11.54
CA LYS A 844 39.52 2.53 -12.78
C LYS A 844 39.70 1.03 -12.54
N ALA A 845 40.42 0.62 -11.50
CA ALA A 845 40.59 -0.79 -11.17
C ALA A 845 39.24 -1.46 -10.81
N HIS A 846 38.38 -0.76 -10.05
CA HIS A 846 37.03 -1.25 -9.73
C HIS A 846 36.13 -1.32 -10.98
N ALA A 847 36.16 -0.27 -11.81
CA ALA A 847 35.48 -0.23 -13.10
C ALA A 847 35.92 -1.40 -14.01
N GLN A 848 37.23 -1.64 -14.13
CA GLN A 848 37.80 -2.73 -14.92
C GLN A 848 37.44 -4.12 -14.39
N GLN A 849 37.38 -4.33 -13.07
CA GLN A 849 36.91 -5.59 -12.49
C GLN A 849 35.44 -5.86 -12.88
N ARG A 850 34.61 -4.83 -12.90
CA ARG A 850 33.22 -4.92 -13.39
C ARG A 850 33.14 -5.24 -14.88
N PHE A 851 34.18 -4.86 -15.65
CA PHE A 851 34.31 -5.16 -17.08
C PHE A 851 35.00 -6.51 -17.40
N GLN A 852 35.61 -7.19 -16.41
CA GLN A 852 36.41 -8.42 -16.57
C GLN A 852 35.72 -9.72 -16.10
N SER A 853 34.39 -9.77 -16.01
CA SER A 853 33.69 -11.05 -15.80
C SER A 853 33.71 -11.91 -17.06
N ASN A 854 34.32 -13.11 -17.00
CA ASN A 854 34.52 -14.08 -18.07
C ASN A 854 33.26 -14.45 -18.90
N PHE A 855 32.91 -13.69 -19.95
CA PHE A 855 31.97 -14.11 -20.99
C PHE A 855 32.54 -13.88 -22.42
N PRO A 856 32.22 -14.72 -23.42
CA PRO A 856 32.87 -14.71 -24.74
C PRO A 856 32.46 -13.54 -25.66
N GLU A 857 33.31 -13.30 -26.67
CA GLU A 857 33.43 -12.17 -27.61
C GLU A 857 32.24 -11.83 -28.55
N CYS A 858 31.00 -12.25 -28.27
CA CYS A 858 29.85 -11.96 -29.14
C CYS A 858 28.69 -11.23 -28.42
N THR A 859 28.99 -10.56 -27.32
CA THR A 859 28.02 -9.72 -26.60
C THR A 859 28.19 -8.26 -27.07
N PRO A 860 27.13 -7.53 -27.47
CA PRO A 860 27.23 -6.09 -27.65
C PRO A 860 27.69 -5.46 -26.33
N ARG A 861 28.88 -4.83 -26.33
CA ARG A 861 29.46 -4.19 -25.15
C ARG A 861 28.63 -2.97 -24.76
N TYR A 862 27.68 -3.17 -23.86
CA TYR A 862 27.32 -2.13 -22.90
C TYR A 862 27.73 -2.66 -21.54
N ALA A 863 28.92 -2.23 -21.12
CA ALA A 863 29.29 -2.07 -19.72
C ALA A 863 28.03 -1.69 -18.93
N GLY A 864 27.69 -2.42 -17.86
CA GLY A 864 26.68 -1.92 -16.91
C GLY A 864 27.08 -0.50 -16.55
N GLU A 865 26.24 0.48 -16.89
CA GLU A 865 26.63 1.88 -16.89
C GLU A 865 27.14 2.24 -15.49
N LEU A 866 28.40 2.66 -15.42
CA LEU A 866 28.93 3.23 -14.18
C LEU A 866 28.12 4.50 -13.88
N PRO A 867 27.89 4.85 -12.61
CA PRO A 867 27.37 6.17 -12.29
C PRO A 867 28.33 7.24 -12.84
N ARG A 868 27.87 8.48 -12.97
CA ARG A 868 28.73 9.53 -13.50
C ARG A 868 29.97 9.67 -12.62
N ILE A 869 31.13 9.44 -13.22
CA ILE A 869 32.41 9.64 -12.55
C ILE A 869 32.97 10.98 -13.01
N GLY A 870 33.20 11.86 -12.03
CA GLY A 870 33.80 13.17 -12.22
C GLY A 870 35.26 13.20 -11.80
N VAL A 871 35.99 14.23 -12.25
CA VAL A 871 37.33 14.56 -11.75
C VAL A 871 37.32 15.98 -11.20
N ARG A 872 37.80 16.14 -9.97
CA ARG A 872 37.90 17.43 -9.29
C ARG A 872 39.21 18.10 -9.60
N VAL A 873 39.15 19.38 -9.95
CA VAL A 873 40.30 20.18 -10.40
C VAL A 873 40.29 21.56 -9.75
N HIS A 874 41.47 22.13 -9.49
CA HIS A 874 41.60 23.51 -9.00
C HIS A 874 42.49 24.34 -9.91
N VAL A 875 42.16 25.64 -10.00
CA VAL A 875 42.88 26.64 -10.78
C VAL A 875 43.86 27.35 -9.83
N CYS A 876 45.14 26.96 -9.84
CA CYS A 876 46.17 27.64 -9.06
C CYS A 876 46.61 28.93 -9.76
N HIS A 877 46.38 30.08 -9.14
CA HIS A 877 46.90 31.38 -9.62
C HIS A 877 48.19 31.82 -8.92
N GLU A 878 48.58 31.21 -7.80
CA GLU A 878 49.83 31.53 -7.09
C GLU A 878 50.52 30.26 -6.58
N ALA A 879 51.84 30.23 -6.71
CA ALA A 879 52.70 29.07 -6.47
C ALA A 879 53.05 28.83 -4.99
N ASP A 880 52.19 29.25 -4.05
CA ASP A 880 52.42 28.99 -2.62
C ASP A 880 51.69 27.72 -2.17
N HIS A 881 52.50 26.79 -1.67
CA HIS A 881 52.20 25.40 -1.36
C HIS A 881 51.23 25.25 -0.17
N ALA A 882 50.13 24.50 -0.35
CA ALA A 882 49.46 23.62 0.64
C ALA A 882 48.01 23.20 0.28
N TRP A 883 47.46 23.53 -0.90
CA TRP A 883 46.10 23.09 -1.23
C TRP A 883 46.05 21.60 -1.60
N MET A 884 45.25 20.82 -0.86
CA MET A 884 45.24 19.35 -0.95
C MET A 884 44.03 18.76 -1.68
N ALA A 885 43.06 19.59 -2.12
CA ALA A 885 41.83 19.10 -2.74
C ALA A 885 41.79 19.32 -4.26
N GLY A 886 41.52 18.25 -5.00
CA GLY A 886 41.45 18.25 -6.46
C GLY A 886 42.82 18.35 -7.14
N ILE A 887 42.86 18.03 -8.43
CA ILE A 887 44.08 18.04 -9.24
C ILE A 887 44.41 19.46 -9.72
N PRO A 888 45.65 19.97 -9.53
CA PRO A 888 46.02 21.29 -10.03
C PRO A 888 46.04 21.30 -11.56
N LEU A 889 45.38 22.29 -12.19
CA LEU A 889 45.35 22.48 -13.65
C LEU A 889 46.65 23.08 -14.23
N THR A 890 47.80 22.49 -13.92
CA THR A 890 49.06 22.78 -14.60
C THR A 890 48.99 22.32 -16.07
N LYS A 891 49.88 22.84 -16.93
CA LYS A 891 49.97 22.40 -18.34
C LYS A 891 50.11 20.87 -18.46
N ASP A 892 50.96 20.28 -17.63
CA ASP A 892 51.21 18.83 -17.64
C ASP A 892 49.98 18.03 -17.18
N ASN A 893 49.30 18.46 -16.11
CA ASN A 893 48.11 17.76 -15.61
C ASN A 893 46.92 17.93 -16.54
N ARG A 894 46.75 19.10 -17.16
CA ARG A 894 45.73 19.36 -18.18
C ARG A 894 45.89 18.39 -19.36
N ALA A 895 47.10 18.23 -19.87
CA ALA A 895 47.39 17.26 -20.94
C ALA A 895 47.10 15.80 -20.51
N LYS A 896 47.47 15.42 -19.28
CA LYS A 896 47.14 14.09 -18.73
C LYS A 896 45.63 13.85 -18.64
N LEU A 897 44.86 14.82 -18.17
CA LEU A 897 43.40 14.73 -18.06
C LEU A 897 42.75 14.55 -19.44
N VAL A 898 43.18 15.32 -20.45
CA VAL A 898 42.68 15.19 -21.82
C VAL A 898 42.89 13.77 -22.36
N LEU A 899 44.08 13.20 -22.16
CA LEU A 899 44.36 11.81 -22.55
C LEU A 899 43.53 10.81 -21.77
N LEU A 900 43.39 10.97 -20.45
CA LEU A 900 42.60 10.08 -19.60
C LEU A 900 41.12 10.03 -20.01
N PHE A 901 40.49 11.17 -20.24
CA PHE A 901 39.08 11.22 -20.69
C PHE A 901 38.89 10.68 -22.12
N LYS A 902 39.94 10.72 -22.96
CA LYS A 902 39.94 10.05 -24.27
C LYS A 902 40.01 8.52 -24.11
N GLU A 903 40.88 8.03 -23.23
CA GLU A 903 41.11 6.59 -23.02
C GLU A 903 40.01 5.91 -22.21
N HIS A 904 39.25 6.67 -21.41
CA HIS A 904 38.27 6.13 -20.48
C HIS A 904 36.89 6.79 -20.67
N PRO A 905 36.06 6.26 -21.59
CA PRO A 905 34.76 6.83 -21.95
C PRO A 905 33.73 6.98 -20.82
N TRP A 906 33.94 6.29 -19.69
CA TRP A 906 33.10 6.33 -18.49
C TRP A 906 33.38 7.54 -17.58
N LEU A 907 34.45 8.30 -17.84
CA LEU A 907 34.68 9.60 -17.20
C LEU A 907 33.84 10.67 -17.90
N ALA A 908 32.92 11.29 -17.15
CA ALA A 908 31.86 12.12 -17.74
C ALA A 908 31.65 13.46 -17.01
N GLY A 909 32.35 13.73 -15.91
CA GLY A 909 32.19 14.97 -15.14
C GLY A 909 33.51 15.72 -14.87
N LEU A 910 33.43 17.05 -14.79
CA LEU A 910 34.49 17.90 -14.25
C LEU A 910 33.95 18.74 -13.11
N VAL A 911 34.73 18.90 -12.03
CA VAL A 911 34.29 19.55 -10.79
C VAL A 911 35.32 20.57 -10.34
N LEU A 912 34.87 21.77 -9.97
CA LEU A 912 35.71 22.83 -9.43
C LEU A 912 35.98 22.59 -7.94
N ALA A 913 37.25 22.53 -7.56
CA ALA A 913 37.69 22.70 -6.18
C ALA A 913 38.00 24.19 -5.96
N THR A 914 37.14 24.89 -5.22
CA THR A 914 37.30 26.31 -4.91
C THR A 914 38.42 26.53 -3.88
N CYS A 915 39.39 27.37 -4.24
CA CYS A 915 40.48 27.83 -3.37
C CYS A 915 40.16 29.27 -2.92
N PRO A 916 39.96 29.56 -1.62
CA PRO A 916 39.65 30.91 -1.17
C PRO A 916 40.90 31.79 -1.19
N GLY A 917 41.17 32.47 -2.30
CA GLY A 917 42.28 33.42 -2.46
C GLY A 917 41.91 34.85 -2.09
N ARG A 918 40.67 35.27 -2.38
CA ARG A 918 40.14 36.62 -2.11
C ARG A 918 39.23 36.64 -0.89
N LYS A 919 39.48 37.59 0.03
CA LYS A 919 38.67 37.77 1.25
C LYS A 919 37.27 38.33 0.92
N GLY A 920 36.21 37.65 1.40
CA GLY A 920 34.82 38.11 1.36
C GLY A 920 33.93 37.38 0.34
N SER A 921 32.61 37.37 0.56
CA SER A 921 31.61 36.68 -0.28
C SER A 921 31.57 37.19 -1.73
N ALA A 922 31.76 38.50 -1.93
CA ALA A 922 31.83 39.10 -3.27
C ALA A 922 33.10 38.68 -4.04
N GLY A 923 34.24 38.56 -3.37
CA GLY A 923 35.50 38.12 -3.98
C GLY A 923 35.46 36.67 -4.43
N LEU A 924 34.84 35.81 -3.63
CA LEU A 924 34.68 34.37 -3.91
C LEU A 924 33.74 34.10 -5.09
N LEU A 925 32.70 34.92 -5.29
CA LEU A 925 31.78 34.78 -6.42
C LEU A 925 32.51 34.95 -7.77
N HIS A 926 33.40 35.93 -7.88
CA HIS A 926 34.22 36.13 -9.08
C HIS A 926 35.24 35.00 -9.30
N GLU A 927 35.76 34.40 -8.23
CA GLU A 927 36.64 33.22 -8.34
C GLU A 927 35.90 31.99 -8.86
N VAL A 928 34.64 31.78 -8.44
CA VAL A 928 33.78 30.72 -8.99
C VAL A 928 33.52 30.95 -10.47
N ALA A 929 33.30 32.19 -10.91
CA ALA A 929 33.08 32.52 -12.31
C ALA A 929 34.34 32.27 -13.19
N ASP A 930 35.52 32.66 -12.71
CA ASP A 930 36.79 32.35 -13.38
C ASP A 930 37.01 30.82 -13.47
N GLY A 931 36.81 30.10 -12.37
CA GLY A 931 36.91 28.64 -12.34
C GLY A 931 35.92 27.94 -13.28
N ALA A 932 34.68 28.42 -13.36
CA ALA A 932 33.67 27.92 -14.29
C ALA A 932 34.10 28.10 -15.76
N THR A 933 34.73 29.22 -16.09
CA THR A 933 35.29 29.47 -17.42
C THR A 933 36.40 28.46 -17.77
N GLN A 934 37.33 28.23 -16.84
CA GLN A 934 38.43 27.27 -17.03
C GLN A 934 37.91 25.83 -17.21
N LEU A 935 36.89 25.43 -16.44
CA LEU A 935 36.23 24.12 -16.60
C LEU A 935 35.61 23.96 -17.98
N CYS A 936 34.90 24.98 -18.46
CA CYS A 936 34.27 24.97 -19.78
C CYS A 936 35.30 24.83 -20.91
N ASP A 937 36.42 25.55 -20.81
CA ASP A 937 37.49 25.48 -21.80
C ASP A 937 38.16 24.09 -21.81
N LEU A 938 38.39 23.48 -20.63
CA LEU A 938 38.89 22.11 -20.54
C LEU A 938 37.89 21.09 -21.11
N ALA A 939 36.59 21.24 -20.83
CA ALA A 939 35.57 20.35 -21.35
C ALA A 939 35.50 20.36 -22.88
N ASN A 940 35.60 21.55 -23.47
CA ASN A 940 35.63 21.70 -24.93
C ASN A 940 36.89 21.08 -25.55
N GLU A 941 38.04 21.20 -24.89
CA GLU A 941 39.28 20.55 -25.32
C GLU A 941 39.18 19.02 -25.28
N ILE A 942 38.61 18.47 -24.19
CA ILE A 942 38.35 17.03 -24.05
C ILE A 942 37.41 16.54 -25.15
N ASP A 943 36.29 17.23 -25.37
CA ASP A 943 35.31 16.85 -26.38
C ASP A 943 35.91 16.88 -27.80
N ALA A 944 36.72 17.89 -28.11
CA ALA A 944 37.41 18.01 -29.40
C ALA A 944 38.39 16.85 -29.64
N VAL A 945 39.12 16.43 -28.61
CA VAL A 945 40.09 15.31 -28.70
C VAL A 945 39.39 13.95 -28.69
N ALA A 946 38.25 13.82 -28.02
CA ALA A 946 37.43 12.61 -28.00
C ALA A 946 36.61 12.43 -29.29
N GLY A 947 36.29 13.52 -30.01
CA GLY A 947 35.47 13.51 -31.22
C GLY A 947 33.96 13.43 -30.95
N GLU A 948 33.54 13.54 -29.69
CA GLU A 948 32.15 13.53 -29.23
C GLU A 948 32.01 14.35 -27.93
N THR A 949 30.78 14.68 -27.54
CA THR A 949 30.52 15.33 -26.23
C THR A 949 30.76 14.34 -25.09
N ARG A 950 32.01 14.23 -24.62
CA ARG A 950 32.45 13.34 -23.55
C ARG A 950 32.03 13.88 -22.18
N ILE A 951 32.20 15.17 -21.94
CA ILE A 951 31.80 15.79 -20.67
C ILE A 951 30.30 16.02 -20.66
N LYS A 952 29.61 15.37 -19.72
CA LYS A 952 28.16 15.48 -19.51
C LYS A 952 27.81 16.40 -18.34
N VAL A 953 28.71 16.57 -17.38
CA VAL A 953 28.47 17.35 -16.16
C VAL A 953 29.62 18.32 -15.88
N LEU A 954 29.28 19.57 -15.58
CA LEU A 954 30.18 20.61 -15.09
C LEU A 954 29.73 21.05 -13.71
N ASN A 955 30.42 20.62 -12.67
CA ASN A 955 30.14 21.06 -11.31
C ASN A 955 31.01 22.28 -10.98
N VAL A 956 30.39 23.46 -10.87
CA VAL A 956 31.07 24.72 -10.58
C VAL A 956 31.25 24.96 -9.08
N GLY A 957 30.86 24.00 -8.24
CA GLY A 957 30.99 24.07 -6.79
C GLY A 957 30.05 25.11 -6.17
N GLY A 958 30.41 25.60 -4.99
CA GLY A 958 29.71 26.70 -4.33
C GLY A 958 30.60 27.41 -3.33
N GLY A 959 30.12 27.62 -2.10
CA GLY A 959 30.91 28.25 -1.03
C GLY A 959 30.57 29.70 -0.70
N LEU A 960 29.43 30.22 -1.16
CA LEU A 960 28.93 31.52 -0.68
C LEU A 960 28.86 31.54 0.85
N ASN A 961 29.43 32.57 1.46
CA ASN A 961 29.38 32.77 2.90
C ASN A 961 28.07 33.45 3.29
N ALA A 962 27.45 33.00 4.39
CA ALA A 962 26.37 33.74 5.02
C ALA A 962 26.86 35.08 5.60
N ASN A 963 26.00 36.09 5.62
CA ASN A 963 26.30 37.40 6.18
C ASN A 963 26.06 37.44 7.70
N TYR A 964 27.07 37.44 8.56
CA TYR A 964 26.82 37.38 10.00
C TYR A 964 26.65 38.75 10.70
N GLU A 965 26.82 39.85 9.97
CA GLU A 965 26.83 41.21 10.54
C GLU A 965 25.43 41.78 10.77
N CYS A 966 24.41 41.35 10.00
CA CYS A 966 23.04 41.87 10.13
C CYS A 966 21.96 40.83 9.76
N ASP A 967 20.68 41.22 9.83
CA ASP A 967 19.51 40.38 9.48
C ASP A 967 19.32 40.16 7.95
N ASP A 968 20.28 40.61 7.13
CA ASP A 968 20.30 40.37 5.68
C ASP A 968 21.10 39.11 5.33
N VAL A 969 20.71 38.39 4.27
CA VAL A 969 21.44 37.26 3.71
C VAL A 969 22.67 37.72 2.90
N GLY A 970 22.74 38.98 2.49
CA GLY A 970 23.85 39.55 1.72
C GLY A 970 23.68 39.34 0.21
N THR A 971 24.71 38.80 -0.46
CA THR A 971 24.67 38.50 -1.90
C THR A 971 23.59 37.47 -2.21
N THR A 972 22.63 37.80 -3.08
CA THR A 972 21.52 36.89 -3.47
C THR A 972 21.92 35.94 -4.59
N PHE A 973 21.20 34.82 -4.76
CA PHE A 973 21.40 33.92 -5.90
C PHE A 973 21.09 34.56 -7.26
N ALA A 974 20.22 35.57 -7.32
CA ALA A 974 20.02 36.36 -8.54
C ALA A 974 21.31 37.10 -8.93
N THR A 975 21.99 37.72 -7.96
CA THR A 975 23.29 38.37 -8.18
C THR A 975 24.37 37.35 -8.60
N VAL A 976 24.31 36.12 -8.06
CA VAL A 976 25.22 35.03 -8.46
C VAL A 976 25.04 34.69 -9.95
N VAL A 977 23.79 34.54 -10.40
CA VAL A 977 23.47 34.27 -11.81
C VAL A 977 23.92 35.42 -12.71
N GLU A 978 23.72 36.68 -12.29
CA GLU A 978 24.18 37.87 -13.03
C GLU A 978 25.70 37.86 -13.26
N VAL A 979 26.49 37.58 -12.22
CA VAL A 979 27.95 37.50 -12.32
C VAL A 979 28.39 36.33 -13.19
N LEU A 980 27.82 35.13 -13.00
CA LEU A 980 28.12 33.97 -13.83
C LEU A 980 27.78 34.20 -15.31
N HIS A 981 26.68 34.90 -15.60
CA HIS A 981 26.30 35.23 -16.97
C HIS A 981 27.25 36.25 -17.61
N ALA A 982 27.75 37.22 -16.84
CA ALA A 982 28.70 38.22 -17.32
C ALA A 982 30.11 37.64 -17.55
N GLU A 983 30.59 36.79 -16.64
CA GLU A 983 31.99 36.37 -16.59
C GLU A 983 32.23 34.97 -17.13
N ALA A 984 31.23 34.08 -17.08
CA ALA A 984 31.32 32.70 -17.55
C ALA A 984 30.17 32.31 -18.51
N PRO A 985 29.83 33.11 -19.54
CA PRO A 985 28.60 32.94 -20.34
C PRO A 985 28.47 31.54 -21.00
N LYS A 986 29.58 30.87 -21.29
CA LYS A 986 29.59 29.54 -21.94
C LYS A 986 28.88 28.46 -21.12
N ILE A 987 28.80 28.57 -19.79
CA ILE A 987 28.08 27.58 -18.96
C ILE A 987 26.55 27.65 -19.14
N PHE A 988 26.05 28.73 -19.74
CA PHE A 988 24.63 28.91 -20.05
C PHE A 988 24.23 28.35 -21.42
N GLU A 989 25.20 27.92 -22.23
CA GLU A 989 24.95 27.32 -23.54
C GLU A 989 24.32 25.93 -23.41
N ARG A 990 23.22 25.67 -24.14
CA ARG A 990 22.53 24.36 -24.15
C ARG A 990 23.21 23.37 -25.10
N ASN A 991 24.41 22.93 -24.73
CA ASN A 991 25.21 21.95 -25.48
C ASN A 991 25.04 20.50 -24.99
N GLY A 992 24.00 20.23 -24.19
CA GLY A 992 23.72 18.90 -23.63
C GLY A 992 24.46 18.58 -22.32
N ARG A 993 25.14 19.57 -21.71
CA ARG A 993 25.77 19.45 -20.39
C ARG A 993 24.82 19.91 -19.28
N THR A 994 24.89 19.23 -18.14
CA THR A 994 24.31 19.70 -16.87
C THR A 994 25.35 20.51 -16.11
N VAL A 995 24.95 21.67 -15.55
CA VAL A 995 25.79 22.46 -14.65
C VAL A 995 25.35 22.21 -13.20
N LEU A 996 26.27 21.89 -12.30
CA LEU A 996 25.97 21.64 -10.87
C LEU A 996 26.53 22.75 -9.97
N THR A 997 25.81 23.08 -8.91
CA THR A 997 26.27 23.98 -7.83
C THR A 997 26.13 23.34 -6.45
N GLU A 998 26.98 23.75 -5.50
CA GLU A 998 27.10 23.11 -4.16
C GLU A 998 27.01 24.13 -3.01
N HIS A 999 25.79 24.50 -2.59
CA HIS A 999 25.56 25.51 -1.54
C HIS A 999 25.06 24.87 -0.24
N GLY A 1000 25.77 25.10 0.88
CA GLY A 1000 25.40 24.59 2.21
C GLY A 1000 25.20 25.70 3.26
N ASP A 1001 26.29 26.27 3.74
CA ASP A 1001 26.28 27.27 4.84
C ASP A 1001 25.39 28.47 4.56
N TYR A 1002 25.43 28.98 3.32
CA TYR A 1002 24.58 30.10 2.89
C TYR A 1002 23.09 29.85 3.13
N ILE A 1003 22.63 28.63 2.83
CA ILE A 1003 21.22 28.22 2.93
C ILE A 1003 20.83 28.01 4.40
N SER A 1004 21.70 27.40 5.19
CA SER A 1004 21.35 26.89 6.51
C SER A 1004 21.67 27.85 7.67
N ALA A 1005 22.65 28.76 7.55
CA ALA A 1005 23.09 29.59 8.67
C ALA A 1005 21.99 30.53 9.18
N LYS A 1006 21.32 31.22 8.24
CA LYS A 1006 20.40 32.33 8.50
C LYS A 1006 19.00 31.93 8.94
N VAL A 1007 18.69 30.65 8.87
CA VAL A 1007 17.36 30.09 9.15
C VAL A 1007 17.27 29.45 10.55
N GLY A 1008 18.39 29.39 11.29
CA GLY A 1008 18.48 28.81 12.62
C GLY A 1008 19.25 29.66 13.63
N TRP A 1009 18.98 29.44 14.91
CA TRP A 1009 19.60 30.14 16.04
C TRP A 1009 19.62 29.25 17.29
N THR A 1010 20.55 29.51 18.21
CA THR A 1010 20.75 28.73 19.44
C THR A 1010 20.37 29.58 20.64
N VAL A 1011 19.73 28.98 21.65
CA VAL A 1011 19.41 29.64 22.91
C VAL A 1011 19.99 28.84 24.07
N SER A 1012 20.50 29.54 25.09
CA SER A 1012 20.98 28.94 26.33
C SER A 1012 20.52 29.70 27.56
N GLU A 1013 20.15 28.98 28.60
CA GLU A 1013 19.74 29.53 29.90
C GLU A 1013 20.95 30.02 30.70
N VAL A 1014 20.78 31.12 31.44
CA VAL A 1014 21.77 31.64 32.40
C VAL A 1014 21.61 30.90 33.72
N GLU A 1015 22.51 29.96 33.96
CA GLU A 1015 22.51 29.13 35.17
C GLU A 1015 22.91 29.93 36.42
N TYR A 1016 23.96 30.75 36.30
CA TYR A 1016 24.52 31.52 37.40
C TYR A 1016 25.06 32.86 36.94
N VAL A 1017 25.11 33.81 37.88
CA VAL A 1017 25.77 35.10 37.71
C VAL A 1017 26.83 35.26 38.80
N ARG A 1018 28.06 35.61 38.41
CA ARG A 1018 29.19 35.86 39.31
C ARG A 1018 29.62 37.31 39.21
N HIS A 1019 30.00 37.91 40.33
CA HIS A 1019 30.56 39.26 40.36
C HIS A 1019 32.03 39.19 40.74
N HIS A 1020 32.88 39.89 40.01
CA HIS A 1020 34.31 40.01 40.29
C HIS A 1020 34.79 41.41 39.90
N THR A 1021 35.91 41.87 40.44
CA THR A 1021 36.50 43.15 40.07
C THR A 1021 37.41 42.97 38.86
N SER A 1022 37.42 43.92 37.94
CA SER A 1022 38.36 43.98 36.81
C SER A 1022 39.82 43.90 37.29
N GLY A 1023 40.74 43.46 36.42
CA GLY A 1023 42.16 43.26 36.77
C GLY A 1023 42.91 44.52 37.26
N ASP A 1024 42.35 45.71 37.06
CA ASP A 1024 42.82 47.00 37.58
C ASP A 1024 42.14 47.44 38.88
N GLY A 1025 41.17 46.65 39.40
CA GLY A 1025 40.47 46.86 40.67
C GLY A 1025 39.41 47.98 40.67
N THR A 1026 39.09 48.56 39.51
CA THR A 1026 38.28 49.79 39.44
C THR A 1026 36.81 49.58 39.06
N GLN A 1027 36.44 48.45 38.44
CA GLN A 1027 35.08 48.20 37.94
C GLN A 1027 34.58 46.79 38.33
N PRO A 1028 33.36 46.64 38.87
CA PRO A 1028 32.74 45.34 39.02
C PRO A 1028 32.31 44.80 37.64
N ILE A 1029 32.84 43.64 37.26
CA ILE A 1029 32.43 42.88 36.06
C ILE A 1029 31.50 41.75 36.49
N GLN A 1030 30.35 41.67 35.84
CA GLN A 1030 29.42 40.56 35.98
C GLN A 1030 29.73 39.48 34.94
N THR A 1031 29.78 38.21 35.37
CA THR A 1031 29.91 37.04 34.52
C THR A 1031 28.66 36.17 34.58
N ALA A 1032 27.96 36.00 33.46
CA ALA A 1032 26.91 34.99 33.30
C ALA A 1032 27.50 33.63 32.91
N VAL A 1033 26.98 32.54 33.48
CA VAL A 1033 27.40 31.17 33.18
C VAL A 1033 26.32 30.50 32.32
N ILE A 1034 26.69 30.05 31.12
CA ILE A 1034 25.77 29.45 30.12
C ILE A 1034 26.33 28.12 29.58
N ASP A 1035 25.45 27.32 28.98
CA ASP A 1035 25.75 26.00 28.39
C ASP A 1035 25.89 26.06 26.86
N ALA A 1036 26.41 27.17 26.33
CA ALA A 1036 26.73 27.34 24.90
C ALA A 1036 28.19 27.75 24.72
N GLY A 1037 29.06 26.78 24.39
CA GLY A 1037 30.52 26.93 24.34
C GLY A 1037 31.13 27.20 22.97
N VAL A 1038 32.45 26.95 22.86
CA VAL A 1038 33.23 27.12 21.62
C VAL A 1038 32.77 26.21 20.49
N ASP A 1039 32.05 25.14 20.80
CA ASP A 1039 31.35 24.26 19.86
C ASP A 1039 30.25 25.00 19.07
N VAL A 1040 29.66 26.06 19.64
CA VAL A 1040 28.73 26.96 18.95
C VAL A 1040 29.41 28.29 18.55
N HIS A 1041 30.57 28.62 19.12
CA HIS A 1041 31.30 29.88 18.86
C HIS A 1041 32.54 29.67 17.97
N GLN A 1042 32.39 29.80 16.65
CA GLN A 1042 33.55 29.92 15.76
C GLN A 1042 34.20 31.31 15.92
N ARG A 1043 35.45 31.33 16.41
CA ARG A 1043 36.29 32.54 16.48
C ARG A 1043 36.98 32.77 15.14
N LEU A 1044 36.88 33.98 14.61
CA LEU A 1044 37.59 34.37 13.40
C LEU A 1044 39.09 34.54 13.68
N PRO A 1045 39.98 34.40 12.67
CA PRO A 1045 41.43 34.57 12.84
C PRO A 1045 41.86 35.94 13.37
N ASP A 1046 41.02 36.96 13.22
CA ASP A 1046 41.22 38.32 13.76
C ASP A 1046 40.81 38.45 15.24
N GLY A 1047 40.39 37.36 15.87
CA GLY A 1047 40.02 37.27 17.27
C GLY A 1047 38.57 37.62 17.58
N LYS A 1048 37.76 38.06 16.60
CA LYS A 1048 36.34 38.39 16.78
C LYS A 1048 35.45 37.16 16.72
N TYR A 1049 34.26 37.27 17.33
CA TYR A 1049 33.23 36.23 17.28
C TYR A 1049 32.28 36.48 16.12
N LYS A 1050 31.89 35.40 15.45
CA LYS A 1050 31.05 35.43 14.24
C LYS A 1050 29.58 35.80 14.52
N HIS A 1051 29.05 35.58 15.72
CA HIS A 1051 27.60 35.62 15.98
C HIS A 1051 27.10 36.84 16.75
N ARG A 1052 25.94 37.35 16.32
CA ARG A 1052 25.13 38.36 17.02
C ARG A 1052 24.41 37.74 18.21
N VAL A 1053 24.09 38.55 19.22
CA VAL A 1053 23.52 38.07 20.50
C VAL A 1053 22.27 38.87 20.88
N SER A 1054 21.26 38.20 21.44
CA SER A 1054 20.12 38.86 22.10
C SER A 1054 19.83 38.23 23.46
N VAL A 1055 19.25 39.01 24.36
CA VAL A 1055 18.89 38.57 25.71
C VAL A 1055 17.38 38.55 25.87
N PHE A 1056 16.84 37.44 26.34
CA PHE A 1056 15.44 37.27 26.70
C PHE A 1056 15.32 37.03 28.20
N LYS A 1057 14.26 37.55 28.81
CA LYS A 1057 13.93 37.26 30.20
C LYS A 1057 13.42 35.83 30.36
N ALA A 1058 13.36 35.33 31.60
CA ALA A 1058 12.87 33.99 31.93
C ALA A 1058 11.49 33.64 31.33
N ASN A 1059 10.66 34.64 31.06
CA ASN A 1059 9.35 34.49 30.40
C ASN A 1059 9.41 34.52 28.86
N GLY A 1060 10.59 34.49 28.24
CA GLY A 1060 10.83 34.55 26.81
C GLY A 1060 10.64 35.93 26.15
N GLN A 1061 10.40 36.99 26.91
CA GLN A 1061 10.31 38.37 26.38
C GLN A 1061 11.70 38.95 26.13
N LEU A 1062 11.86 39.75 25.07
CA LEU A 1062 13.12 40.45 24.81
C LEU A 1062 13.45 41.41 25.96
N SER A 1063 14.69 41.36 26.47
CA SER A 1063 15.11 42.20 27.58
C SER A 1063 15.19 43.67 27.18
N THR A 1064 14.65 44.53 28.03
CA THR A 1064 14.73 46.00 27.92
C THR A 1064 15.64 46.61 29.00
N ALA A 1065 16.39 45.76 29.72
CA ALA A 1065 17.33 46.22 30.73
C ALA A 1065 18.46 47.05 30.10
N PRO A 1066 19.09 47.97 30.86
CA PRO A 1066 20.22 48.75 30.36
C PRO A 1066 21.35 47.85 29.85
N GLU A 1067 21.93 48.21 28.72
CA GLU A 1067 23.11 47.53 28.21
C GLU A 1067 24.31 47.78 29.14
N MET A 1068 24.93 46.71 29.59
CA MET A 1068 26.09 46.72 30.47
C MET A 1068 27.19 45.84 29.87
N LEU A 1069 28.45 46.24 30.06
CA LEU A 1069 29.59 45.42 29.71
C LEU A 1069 29.66 44.24 30.69
N GLN A 1070 29.47 43.02 30.18
CA GLN A 1070 29.40 41.79 30.97
C GLN A 1070 30.25 40.71 30.29
N SER A 1071 30.65 39.70 31.05
CA SER A 1071 31.29 38.50 30.51
C SER A 1071 30.29 37.34 30.47
N ALA A 1072 30.29 36.53 29.42
CA ALA A 1072 29.59 35.24 29.41
C ALA A 1072 30.64 34.12 29.38
N VAL A 1073 30.59 33.23 30.37
CA VAL A 1073 31.47 32.07 30.50
C VAL A 1073 30.71 30.82 30.12
N CYS A 1074 31.31 30.05 29.23
CA CYS A 1074 30.72 28.83 28.69
C CYS A 1074 31.19 27.60 29.48
N LEU A 1075 30.26 26.73 29.86
CA LEU A 1075 30.57 25.41 30.41
C LEU A 1075 30.86 24.44 29.25
N GLY A 1076 32.04 23.82 29.22
CA GLY A 1076 32.36 22.83 28.17
C GLY A 1076 33.84 22.53 27.93
N GLU A 1077 34.78 23.33 28.44
CA GLU A 1077 36.23 23.09 28.31
C GLU A 1077 36.96 23.06 29.66
N PRO A 1078 38.19 22.50 29.74
CA PRO A 1078 39.04 22.69 30.91
C PRO A 1078 39.22 24.19 31.16
N LEU A 1079 38.95 24.64 32.39
CA LEU A 1079 39.05 26.04 32.86
C LEU A 1079 40.48 26.66 32.77
N GLN A 1080 41.39 26.06 32.01
CA GLN A 1080 42.81 26.42 31.91
C GLN A 1080 43.12 27.35 30.72
N HIS A 1081 42.16 27.64 29.84
CA HIS A 1081 42.37 28.53 28.69
C HIS A 1081 41.66 29.88 28.86
N GLU A 1082 42.37 30.98 28.56
CA GLU A 1082 41.85 32.37 28.51
C GLU A 1082 40.66 32.55 27.53
N TRP A 1083 40.32 31.51 26.76
CA TRP A 1083 39.30 31.49 25.70
C TRP A 1083 37.88 31.17 26.18
N SER A 1084 37.67 30.90 27.46
CA SER A 1084 36.38 30.46 28.03
C SER A 1084 35.40 31.60 28.37
N SER A 1085 35.80 32.87 28.21
CA SER A 1085 34.98 34.03 28.56
C SER A 1085 34.87 35.05 27.41
N ARG A 1086 33.64 35.43 27.03
CA ARG A 1086 33.36 36.46 26.02
C ARG A 1086 32.86 37.72 26.72
N VAL A 1087 33.62 38.81 26.62
CA VAL A 1087 33.14 40.14 27.04
C VAL A 1087 32.24 40.70 25.95
N MET A 1088 31.02 41.07 26.32
CA MET A 1088 30.01 41.63 25.42
C MET A 1088 29.20 42.71 26.13
N THR A 1089 28.75 43.70 25.37
CA THR A 1089 27.78 44.70 25.84
C THR A 1089 26.38 44.17 25.51
N VAL A 1090 25.62 43.80 26.53
CA VAL A 1090 24.27 43.24 26.41
C VAL A 1090 23.41 43.70 27.59
N PRO A 1091 22.06 43.62 27.50
CA PRO A 1091 21.19 43.89 28.65
C PRO A 1091 21.63 43.12 29.90
N LEU A 1092 21.43 43.71 31.09
CA LEU A 1092 21.78 43.05 32.36
C LEU A 1092 21.20 41.63 32.44
N LEU A 1093 22.09 40.64 32.57
CA LEU A 1093 21.74 39.22 32.63
C LEU A 1093 21.42 38.81 34.07
N GLU A 1094 20.30 38.12 34.27
CA GLU A 1094 19.93 37.53 35.56
C GLU A 1094 19.84 36.01 35.43
N ARG A 1095 19.89 35.32 36.57
CA ARG A 1095 19.68 33.86 36.57
C ARG A 1095 18.29 33.52 36.00
N GLY A 1096 18.24 32.54 35.11
CA GLY A 1096 17.03 32.12 34.40
C GLY A 1096 16.69 32.96 33.17
N ASP A 1097 17.44 34.02 32.87
CA ASP A 1097 17.37 34.68 31.56
C ASP A 1097 17.94 33.76 30.47
N TYR A 1098 17.57 34.01 29.22
CA TYR A 1098 18.03 33.25 28.05
C TYR A 1098 18.92 34.13 27.15
N VAL A 1099 20.07 33.59 26.77
CA VAL A 1099 20.98 34.19 25.78
C VAL A 1099 20.79 33.49 24.44
N ALA A 1100 20.46 34.25 23.39
CA ALA A 1100 20.31 33.72 22.05
C ALA A 1100 21.48 34.12 21.14
N LEU A 1101 22.09 33.13 20.51
CA LEU A 1101 23.12 33.26 19.47
C LEU A 1101 22.44 33.13 18.10
N HIS A 1102 22.61 34.17 17.27
CA HIS A 1102 21.95 34.23 15.97
C HIS A 1102 22.80 33.58 14.87
N ASP A 1103 22.14 33.19 13.79
CA ASP A 1103 22.77 32.71 12.55
C ASP A 1103 23.60 31.43 12.77
N THR A 1104 23.14 30.54 13.66
CA THR A 1104 23.84 29.30 14.03
C THR A 1104 23.25 28.07 13.33
N GLY A 1105 22.44 28.25 12.28
CA GLY A 1105 21.76 27.14 11.63
C GLY A 1105 22.67 26.27 10.72
N ALA A 1106 23.88 26.73 10.42
CA ALA A 1106 24.91 26.03 9.65
C ALA A 1106 26.08 25.70 10.58
N THR A 1107 26.20 24.43 10.98
CA THR A 1107 27.40 23.78 11.55
C THR A 1107 27.01 22.44 12.18
N MET A 1108 27.70 21.36 11.80
CA MET A 1108 27.63 20.09 12.54
C MET A 1108 27.93 20.26 14.04
N ALA A 1109 28.86 21.16 14.40
CA ALA A 1109 29.27 21.39 15.79
C ALA A 1109 28.14 21.96 16.66
N THR A 1110 27.22 22.76 16.11
CA THR A 1110 26.06 23.31 16.84
C THR A 1110 25.02 22.22 17.17
N MET A 1111 25.03 21.10 16.44
CA MET A 1111 24.05 20.01 16.58
C MET A 1111 24.66 18.67 16.99
N GLY A 1112 25.99 18.62 17.20
CA GLY A 1112 26.76 17.44 17.54
C GLY A 1112 27.11 17.36 19.02
N HIS A 1113 27.82 16.31 19.42
CA HIS A 1113 28.34 16.19 20.78
C HIS A 1113 29.36 17.31 21.07
N GLY A 1114 29.24 17.91 22.25
CA GLY A 1114 30.21 18.92 22.70
C GLY A 1114 31.50 18.30 23.24
N SER A 1115 32.47 19.14 23.56
CA SER A 1115 33.69 18.72 24.25
C SER A 1115 33.38 18.12 25.62
N ASN A 1116 34.27 17.25 26.13
CA ASN A 1116 34.14 16.61 27.45
C ASN A 1116 32.88 15.74 27.64
N GLY A 1117 32.28 15.22 26.56
CA GLY A 1117 31.12 14.32 26.64
C GLY A 1117 29.79 15.03 26.88
N GLN A 1118 29.68 16.30 26.51
CA GLN A 1118 28.40 17.01 26.54
C GLN A 1118 27.44 16.44 25.49
N PRO A 1119 26.21 16.06 25.86
CA PRO A 1119 25.24 15.55 24.91
C PRO A 1119 24.82 16.62 23.89
N ALA A 1120 24.50 16.17 22.68
CA ALA A 1120 23.96 17.05 21.64
C ALA A 1120 22.60 17.65 22.08
N PRO A 1121 22.37 18.97 21.87
CA PRO A 1121 21.14 19.62 22.31
C PRO A 1121 19.92 19.14 21.52
N PRO A 1122 18.70 19.34 22.04
CA PRO A 1122 17.48 19.19 21.26
C PRO A 1122 17.39 20.29 20.20
N VAL A 1123 16.80 19.94 19.06
CA VAL A 1123 16.55 20.83 17.94
C VAL A 1123 15.05 20.94 17.72
N TYR A 1124 14.54 22.16 17.72
CA TYR A 1124 13.13 22.48 17.51
C TYR A 1124 12.94 23.25 16.21
N GLY A 1125 11.79 23.06 15.58
CA GLY A 1125 11.30 23.84 14.47
C GLY A 1125 10.08 24.63 14.89
N TYR A 1126 9.88 25.82 14.32
CA TYR A 1126 8.65 26.57 14.50
C TYR A 1126 8.12 27.16 13.20
N ARG A 1127 6.79 27.26 13.10
CA ARG A 1127 6.08 27.87 11.96
C ARG A 1127 4.77 28.51 12.43
N ARG A 1128 4.26 29.47 11.67
CA ARG A 1128 2.95 30.10 11.96
C ARG A 1128 1.81 29.42 11.20
N HIS A 1129 0.71 29.10 11.87
CA HIS A 1129 -0.52 28.54 11.30
C HIS A 1129 -1.73 29.19 11.99
N ASP A 1130 -2.70 29.70 11.22
CA ASP A 1130 -3.91 30.37 11.75
C ASP A 1130 -3.65 31.38 12.88
N ASP A 1131 -2.66 32.25 12.69
CA ASP A 1131 -2.17 33.24 13.67
C ASP A 1131 -1.54 32.69 14.96
N ALA A 1132 -1.51 31.37 15.17
CA ALA A 1132 -0.78 30.70 16.24
C ALA A 1132 0.61 30.24 15.78
N LEU A 1133 1.58 30.24 16.71
CA LEU A 1133 2.93 29.75 16.45
C LEU A 1133 3.06 28.33 17.00
N HIS A 1134 3.33 27.38 16.11
CA HIS A 1134 3.44 25.97 16.43
C HIS A 1134 4.91 25.59 16.51
N VAL A 1135 5.29 24.89 17.58
CA VAL A 1135 6.64 24.40 17.82
C VAL A 1135 6.62 22.87 17.72
N VAL A 1136 7.63 22.31 17.06
CA VAL A 1136 7.79 20.87 16.85
C VAL A 1136 9.21 20.45 17.18
N LEU A 1137 9.39 19.27 17.76
CA LEU A 1137 10.70 18.69 17.99
C LEU A 1137 11.22 18.05 16.69
N LEU A 1138 12.38 18.50 16.19
CA LEU A 1138 13.02 17.97 14.98
C LEU A 1138 14.08 16.90 15.29
N LYS A 1139 14.79 17.07 16.41
CA LYS A 1139 15.76 16.10 16.92
C LYS A 1139 15.75 16.17 18.45
N ALA A 1140 15.61 15.03 19.12
CA ALA A 1140 15.71 14.96 20.57
C ALA A 1140 17.12 15.32 21.08
N ALA A 1141 17.18 15.78 22.33
CA ALA A 1141 18.43 15.86 23.06
C ALA A 1141 19.03 14.46 23.17
N GLU A 1142 20.35 14.39 23.09
CA GLU A 1142 21.03 13.14 23.32
C GLU A 1142 21.10 12.82 24.81
N SER A 1143 20.99 11.54 25.16
CA SER A 1143 21.11 11.10 26.54
C SER A 1143 22.57 10.84 26.94
N PRO A 1144 22.93 10.94 28.23
CA PRO A 1144 24.24 10.54 28.71
C PRO A 1144 24.62 9.09 28.32
N GLU A 1145 23.66 8.18 28.28
CA GLU A 1145 23.86 6.79 27.86
C GLU A 1145 24.28 6.71 26.39
N GLN A 1146 23.68 7.53 25.52
CA GLN A 1146 24.06 7.60 24.11
C GLN A 1146 25.48 8.17 23.94
N VAL A 1147 25.88 9.15 24.75
CA VAL A 1147 27.27 9.63 24.81
C VAL A 1147 28.21 8.50 25.27
N MET A 1148 27.86 7.79 26.34
CA MET A 1148 28.72 6.71 26.88
C MET A 1148 28.85 5.54 25.92
N GLN A 1149 27.79 5.17 25.19
CA GLN A 1149 27.82 4.14 24.16
C GLN A 1149 28.84 4.43 23.05
N LEU A 1150 29.14 5.70 22.77
CA LEU A 1150 30.19 6.08 21.83
C LEU A 1150 31.58 5.65 22.32
N TRP A 1151 31.81 5.66 23.62
CA TRP A 1151 33.11 5.33 24.23
C TRP A 1151 33.28 3.84 24.49
N GLY A 1152 32.18 3.09 24.63
CA GLY A 1152 32.16 1.64 24.90
C GLY A 1152 31.40 1.33 26.17
#